data_AF-A0A5C8WQH7-F1
#
_entry.id   AF-A0A5C8WQH7-F1
#
_cell.length_a   1.000
_cell.length_b   1.000
_cell.length_c   1.000
_cell.angle_alpha   90.00
_cell.angle_beta   90.00
_cell.angle_gamma   90.00
#
_symmetry.space_group_name_H-M   'P 1'
#
loop_
_entity.id
_entity.type
_entity.pdbx_description
1 polymer ?
#
loop_
_entity_poly.entity_id
_entity_poly.type
_entity_poly.pdbx_seq_one_letter_code
_entity_poly.pdbx_strand_id
1 'polypeptide(L)'
;MDDVSALPAAARRDAPPDRPSGTAFADALPLESPLPMPVQSLAAWDPALAHRPSRHHARPHAARLLVFGGAILLTGYGGWQMYETVSVSGSPTALQYVLVALFLLTFSWIALAFTSAILGFAVLLRRPRLPPVPAGLATRTAILMPVYNEGTARTFAAIEAMREAVDATGLGPAFDWFVLSDSTQADAWIAEERAFLALRDALGPDARLYYRHRRKNHHRKAGNIGDFVTRWGGAYDHMLVLDADSLMTGDSVVRLAGAMEADPDAGIVQTLPLIINRNTLFARVTQFAARIYGPVIATGLGHWSGRDGNYWGHNAIIRTKAFAAACGLPDLPGKPPFGGHVLSHDFVEAALIRRAGWAVYMLPTLPGSYEESPPSLIDVAVRDRRWAQGNLQHARIIGAAGLKPASRQHFATGIAGYAASPFWLCQLVVGIALVLQTAYVKPEYFTTEFGLYPVFPRFDPVRALQLFGLTMGILLAPKFLGLLLALIDGPVRRACGGAGRLVASCLIEILLSALIAPIAMVIQSGSVFSILAGRDTGWNPQRRDDGSIPFADIVRRHRWHTALGLVSGVAAFAIATSLFLWMAPTILGLVLAIPISWASGQLALGLALKRRGLLMTPEERAPPPIAIRAGALAARNQARGLDEADALATLHADPGLAEAHTRMLPSAEPRPRGSVDVDHTLAQAKVVEAETLDEARTWLGPKERMALLHDRALLDRLARLAP
;
A
#
# COMPACT_ATOMS: atom_id res chain seq x y z
N MET A 1 29.57 -56.56 -8.60
CA MET A 1 29.64 -57.60 -9.63
C MET A 1 28.26 -57.71 -10.22
N ASP A 2 28.13 -57.15 -11.42
CA ASP A 2 27.15 -57.41 -12.47
C ASP A 2 25.68 -57.54 -12.08
N ASP A 3 24.88 -56.52 -12.42
CA ASP A 3 23.97 -56.67 -13.55
C ASP A 3 23.54 -55.29 -14.10
N VAL A 4 23.67 -55.12 -15.42
CA VAL A 4 23.38 -53.90 -16.19
C VAL A 4 22.39 -54.30 -17.28
N SER A 5 21.13 -53.87 -17.17
CA SER A 5 20.15 -53.72 -18.26
C SER A 5 18.89 -53.05 -17.69
N ALA A 6 18.13 -52.16 -18.32
CA ALA A 6 18.18 -51.45 -19.59
C ALA A 6 17.30 -50.20 -19.38
N LEU A 7 17.81 -49.01 -19.72
CA LEU A 7 17.00 -47.80 -19.88
C LEU A 7 17.03 -47.45 -21.37
N PRO A 8 15.88 -47.33 -22.06
CA PRO A 8 15.86 -46.99 -23.46
C PRO A 8 16.14 -45.50 -23.70
N ALA A 9 16.72 -45.26 -24.87
CA ALA A 9 17.33 -44.03 -25.34
C ALA A 9 16.43 -42.79 -25.30
N ALA A 10 17.11 -41.66 -25.09
CA ALA A 10 16.59 -40.31 -25.19
C ALA A 10 15.90 -40.07 -26.54
N ALA A 11 14.58 -39.87 -26.50
CA ALA A 11 13.85 -39.24 -27.60
C ALA A 11 14.26 -37.76 -27.65
N ARG A 12 14.96 -37.38 -28.73
CA ARG A 12 15.02 -36.00 -29.20
C ARG A 12 13.58 -35.48 -29.26
N ARG A 13 13.25 -34.48 -28.44
CA ARG A 13 11.97 -33.78 -28.56
C ARG A 13 12.14 -32.70 -29.63
N ASP A 14 11.36 -32.93 -30.68
CA ASP A 14 11.15 -32.09 -31.83
C ASP A 14 10.67 -30.68 -31.47
N ALA A 15 10.81 -29.81 -32.47
CA ALA A 15 10.34 -28.44 -32.59
C ALA A 15 8.94 -28.18 -31.97
N PRO A 16 8.63 -26.92 -31.59
CA PRO A 16 7.30 -26.56 -31.11
C PRO A 16 6.23 -27.02 -32.11
N PRO A 17 5.09 -27.59 -31.65
CA PRO A 17 4.05 -28.04 -32.55
C PRO A 17 3.49 -26.84 -33.32
N ASP A 18 3.45 -26.99 -34.66
CA ASP A 18 2.69 -26.11 -35.54
C ASP A 18 1.27 -25.97 -35.00
N ARG A 19 0.86 -24.73 -34.72
CA ARG A 19 -0.51 -24.40 -34.35
C ARG A 19 -1.44 -24.87 -35.48
N PRO A 20 -2.52 -25.62 -35.20
CA PRO A 20 -3.52 -25.90 -36.22
C PRO A 20 -4.11 -24.58 -36.72
N SER A 21 -3.87 -24.29 -38.00
CA SER A 21 -4.47 -23.19 -38.74
C SER A 21 -5.99 -23.41 -38.84
N GLY A 22 -6.75 -22.89 -37.88
CA GLY A 22 -8.21 -22.97 -37.96
C GLY A 22 -9.03 -22.72 -36.70
N THR A 23 -8.45 -22.63 -35.50
CA THR A 23 -9.23 -22.19 -34.34
C THR A 23 -9.38 -20.67 -34.38
N ALA A 24 -10.59 -20.18 -34.65
CA ALA A 24 -10.93 -18.77 -34.54
C ALA A 24 -10.42 -18.23 -33.19
N PHE A 25 -9.62 -17.16 -33.21
CA PHE A 25 -9.10 -16.52 -32.01
C PHE A 25 -10.28 -16.17 -31.09
N ALA A 26 -10.38 -16.83 -29.94
CA ALA A 26 -11.38 -16.49 -28.93
C ALA A 26 -11.08 -15.08 -28.40
N ASP A 27 -12.11 -14.24 -28.32
CA ASP A 27 -12.00 -12.87 -27.86
C ASP A 27 -11.28 -12.80 -26.49
N ALA A 28 -10.41 -11.82 -26.31
CA ALA A 28 -9.65 -11.63 -25.07
C ALA A 28 -10.52 -11.15 -23.90
N LEU A 29 -11.76 -10.76 -24.19
CA LEU A 29 -12.73 -10.21 -23.25
C LEU A 29 -14.09 -10.89 -23.46
N PRO A 30 -14.91 -11.02 -22.40
CA PRO A 30 -16.27 -11.50 -22.56
C PRO A 30 -17.14 -10.41 -23.17
N LEU A 31 -18.35 -10.79 -23.56
CA LEU A 31 -19.37 -9.83 -23.98
C LEU A 31 -19.58 -8.77 -22.89
N GLU A 32 -19.70 -7.52 -23.32
CA GLU A 32 -19.97 -6.41 -22.42
C GLU A 32 -21.34 -6.58 -21.76
N SER A 33 -21.40 -6.23 -20.47
CA SER A 33 -22.61 -6.12 -19.68
C SER A 33 -22.53 -4.79 -18.94
N PRO A 34 -22.95 -3.69 -19.60
CA PRO A 34 -22.72 -2.34 -19.09
C PRO A 34 -23.42 -2.10 -17.76
N LEU A 35 -22.77 -1.35 -16.87
CA LEU A 35 -23.33 -0.95 -15.58
C LEU A 35 -23.09 0.54 -15.35
N PRO A 36 -24.14 1.38 -15.23
CA PRO A 36 -23.98 2.81 -15.03
C PRO A 36 -23.20 3.13 -13.76
N MET A 37 -22.15 3.96 -13.89
CA MET A 37 -21.33 4.44 -12.77
C MET A 37 -21.30 5.98 -12.74
N PRO A 38 -22.38 6.63 -12.27
CA PRO A 38 -22.49 8.08 -12.33
C PRO A 38 -21.49 8.77 -11.41
N VAL A 39 -20.88 9.84 -11.91
CA VAL A 39 -19.98 10.70 -11.14
C VAL A 39 -20.73 11.34 -9.97
N GLN A 40 -20.14 11.26 -8.79
CA GLN A 40 -20.75 11.65 -7.54
C GLN A 40 -20.48 13.11 -7.20
N SER A 41 -21.46 13.79 -6.62
CA SER A 41 -21.25 15.10 -6.00
C SER A 41 -20.66 14.96 -4.60
N LEU A 42 -19.66 15.79 -4.26
CA LEU A 42 -19.15 15.94 -2.89
C LEU A 42 -19.92 17.01 -2.11
N ALA A 43 -20.59 17.94 -2.79
CA ALA A 43 -21.28 19.07 -2.17
C ALA A 43 -22.73 18.76 -1.79
N ALA A 44 -23.41 17.90 -2.54
CA ALA A 44 -24.79 17.52 -2.31
C ALA A 44 -24.95 16.00 -2.28
N TRP A 45 -25.89 15.52 -1.48
CA TRP A 45 -26.24 14.11 -1.41
C TRP A 45 -27.70 13.96 -1.02
N ASP A 46 -28.43 13.12 -1.76
CA ASP A 46 -29.82 12.78 -1.47
C ASP A 46 -29.91 11.50 -0.63
N PRO A 47 -30.38 11.56 0.63
CA PRO A 47 -30.59 10.39 1.46
C PRO A 47 -31.60 9.38 0.92
N ALA A 48 -32.52 9.79 0.04
CA ALA A 48 -33.53 8.91 -0.52
C ALA A 48 -32.92 7.84 -1.46
N LEU A 49 -31.76 8.12 -2.05
CA LEU A 49 -31.01 7.19 -2.90
C LEU A 49 -30.19 6.16 -2.08
N ALA A 50 -30.17 6.27 -0.75
CA ALA A 50 -29.39 5.38 0.10
C ALA A 50 -29.98 3.97 0.17
N HIS A 51 -29.10 2.97 0.13
CA HIS A 51 -29.45 1.60 0.47
C HIS A 51 -30.02 1.52 1.89
N ARG A 52 -31.18 0.87 2.01
CA ARG A 52 -31.82 0.61 3.30
C ARG A 52 -31.38 -0.76 3.79
N PRO A 53 -30.74 -0.85 4.97
CA PRO A 53 -30.30 -2.13 5.51
C PRO A 53 -31.46 -3.12 5.60
N SER A 54 -31.24 -4.33 5.10
CA SER A 54 -32.20 -5.45 5.13
C SER A 54 -32.54 -5.90 6.56
N ARG A 55 -31.63 -5.66 7.51
CA ARG A 55 -31.78 -6.02 8.93
C ARG A 55 -31.17 -4.97 9.84
N HIS A 56 -31.62 -4.96 11.10
CA HIS A 56 -31.01 -4.12 12.13
C HIS A 56 -29.66 -4.71 12.55
N HIS A 57 -28.59 -3.92 12.40
CA HIS A 57 -27.25 -4.29 12.82
C HIS A 57 -26.86 -3.58 14.11
N ALA A 58 -26.27 -4.31 15.05
CA ALA A 58 -25.75 -3.73 16.27
C ALA A 58 -24.63 -2.73 15.96
N ARG A 59 -24.73 -1.52 16.51
CA ARG A 59 -23.70 -0.49 16.38
C ARG A 59 -22.62 -0.71 17.44
N PRO A 60 -21.33 -0.48 17.13
CA PRO A 60 -20.22 -0.74 18.07
C PRO A 60 -20.07 0.40 19.11
N HIS A 61 -21.15 0.83 19.75
CA HIS A 61 -21.15 1.98 20.68
C HIS A 61 -20.20 1.77 21.86
N ALA A 62 -20.20 0.59 22.48
CA ALA A 62 -19.31 0.28 23.60
C ALA A 62 -17.83 0.32 23.17
N ALA A 63 -17.50 -0.24 22.00
CA ALA A 63 -16.15 -0.18 21.44
C ALA A 63 -15.72 1.26 21.13
N ARG A 64 -16.61 2.07 20.55
CA ARG A 64 -16.35 3.50 20.29
C ARG A 64 -16.17 4.30 21.59
N LEU A 65 -16.99 4.05 22.60
CA LEU A 65 -16.86 4.71 23.89
C LEU A 65 -15.52 4.37 24.56
N LEU A 66 -15.11 3.10 24.52
CA LEU A 66 -13.81 2.68 25.05
C LEU A 66 -12.65 3.33 24.29
N VAL A 67 -12.68 3.32 22.97
CA VAL A 67 -11.60 3.87 22.13
C VAL A 67 -11.55 5.39 22.20
N PHE A 68 -12.62 6.08 21.81
CA PHE A 68 -12.63 7.54 21.77
C PHE A 68 -12.70 8.16 23.17
N GLY A 69 -13.51 7.60 24.07
CA GLY A 69 -13.59 8.07 25.46
C GLY A 69 -12.26 7.85 26.19
N GLY A 70 -11.65 6.68 26.04
CA GLY A 70 -10.31 6.41 26.57
C GLY A 70 -9.25 7.35 26.00
N ALA A 71 -9.27 7.60 24.69
CA ALA A 71 -8.33 8.52 24.05
C ALA A 71 -8.49 9.96 24.54
N ILE A 72 -9.73 10.43 24.71
CA ILE A 72 -10.04 11.77 25.24
C ILE A 72 -9.55 11.88 26.69
N LEU A 73 -9.83 10.89 27.54
CA LEU A 73 -9.38 10.89 28.94
C LEU A 73 -7.86 10.90 29.05
N LEU A 74 -7.17 10.05 28.28
CA LEU A 74 -5.70 10.03 28.24
C LEU A 74 -5.13 11.35 27.73
N THR A 75 -5.72 11.92 26.67
CA THR A 75 -5.30 13.21 26.10
C THR A 75 -5.49 14.34 27.11
N GLY A 76 -6.63 14.37 27.81
CA GLY A 76 -6.90 15.35 28.87
C GLY A 76 -5.91 15.21 30.02
N TYR A 77 -5.63 13.98 30.47
CA TYR A 77 -4.64 13.71 31.50
C TYR A 77 -3.22 14.11 31.09
N GLY A 78 -2.77 13.69 29.90
CA GLY A 78 -1.46 14.06 29.35
C GLY A 78 -1.33 15.56 29.12
N GLY A 79 -2.40 16.21 28.66
CA GLY A 79 -2.49 17.66 28.50
C GLY A 79 -2.36 18.41 29.81
N TRP A 80 -3.08 17.96 30.84
CA TRP A 80 -2.98 18.51 32.19
C TRP A 80 -1.56 18.36 32.74
N GLN A 81 -0.95 17.17 32.63
CA GLN A 81 0.44 16.93 33.03
C GLN A 81 1.44 17.81 32.28
N MET A 82 1.23 18.01 30.97
CA MET A 82 2.08 18.87 30.15
C MET A 82 1.95 20.34 30.55
N TYR A 83 0.72 20.81 30.79
CA TYR A 83 0.46 22.17 31.27
C TYR A 83 1.15 22.41 32.62
N GLU A 84 0.94 21.50 33.57
CA GLU A 84 1.56 21.51 34.90
C GLU A 84 3.09 21.43 34.88
N THR A 85 3.68 20.85 33.82
CA THR A 85 5.13 20.80 33.63
C THR A 85 5.69 22.16 33.20
N VAL A 86 4.91 22.96 32.46
CA VAL A 86 5.34 24.27 31.95
C VAL A 86 4.91 25.46 32.83
N SER A 87 3.95 25.28 33.75
CA SER A 87 3.39 26.35 34.60
C SER A 87 4.04 26.50 35.98
N VAL A 88 5.21 25.89 36.21
CA VAL A 88 5.85 25.78 37.54
C VAL A 88 6.26 27.14 38.15
N SER A 89 6.53 28.15 37.32
CA SER A 89 7.07 29.45 37.76
C SER A 89 6.13 30.64 37.49
N GLY A 90 4.84 30.41 37.22
CA GLY A 90 3.86 31.45 36.90
C GLY A 90 3.01 31.15 35.66
N SER A 91 2.39 32.17 35.06
CA SER A 91 1.59 32.01 33.83
C SER A 91 2.47 31.53 32.67
N PRO A 92 2.09 30.46 31.94
CA PRO A 92 2.87 29.97 30.81
C PRO A 92 3.09 31.04 29.74
N THR A 93 4.30 31.07 29.19
CA THR A 93 4.65 31.91 28.05
C THR A 93 3.92 31.45 26.77
N ALA A 94 3.80 32.34 25.78
CA ALA A 94 3.21 31.99 24.48
C ALA A 94 3.89 30.77 23.82
N LEU A 95 5.22 30.66 23.95
CA LEU A 95 5.99 29.54 23.39
C LEU A 95 5.71 28.21 24.12
N GLN A 96 5.46 28.26 25.44
CA GLN A 96 5.03 27.09 26.21
C GLN A 96 3.60 26.66 25.84
N TYR A 97 2.68 27.60 25.60
CA TYR A 97 1.34 27.26 25.08
C TYR A 97 1.40 26.59 23.71
N VAL A 98 2.28 27.07 22.81
CA VAL A 98 2.52 26.42 21.52
C VAL A 98 3.03 24.99 21.73
N LEU A 99 3.96 24.76 22.67
CA LEU A 99 4.46 23.44 23.00
C LEU A 99 3.34 22.51 23.52
N VAL A 100 2.49 23.00 24.44
CA VAL A 100 1.34 22.25 24.97
C VAL A 100 0.36 21.89 23.85
N ALA A 101 0.07 22.82 22.93
CA ALA A 101 -0.83 22.58 21.81
C ALA A 101 -0.28 21.52 20.84
N LEU A 102 1.01 21.60 20.49
CA LEU A 102 1.68 20.61 19.63
C LEU A 102 1.73 19.22 20.31
N PHE A 103 2.03 19.19 21.61
CA PHE A 103 2.00 17.96 22.39
C PHE A 103 0.61 17.35 22.42
N LEU A 104 -0.44 18.12 22.74
CA LEU A 104 -1.82 17.64 22.76
C LEU A 104 -2.24 17.04 21.42
N LEU A 105 -1.90 17.71 20.32
CA LEU A 105 -2.23 17.27 18.97
C LEU A 105 -1.56 15.93 18.64
N THR A 106 -0.25 15.81 18.87
CA THR A 106 0.50 14.58 18.60
C THR A 106 0.14 13.45 19.55
N PHE A 107 0.01 13.74 20.85
CA PHE A 107 -0.33 12.77 21.89
C PHE A 107 -1.74 12.20 21.72
N SER A 108 -2.72 13.02 21.29
CA SER A 108 -4.10 12.55 21.09
C SER A 108 -4.20 11.41 20.09
N TRP A 109 -3.39 11.44 19.03
CA TRP A 109 -3.36 10.39 18.01
C TRP A 109 -2.72 9.10 18.52
N ILE A 110 -1.66 9.23 19.31
CA ILE A 110 -1.00 8.10 19.96
C ILE A 110 -1.96 7.45 20.97
N ALA A 111 -2.69 8.25 21.75
CA ALA A 111 -3.71 7.78 22.70
C ALA A 111 -4.87 7.04 21.98
N LEU A 112 -5.31 7.54 20.82
CA LEU A 112 -6.31 6.86 19.99
C LEU A 112 -5.81 5.50 19.48
N ALA A 113 -4.59 5.45 18.94
CA ALA A 113 -3.99 4.21 18.48
C ALA A 113 -3.82 3.19 19.62
N PHE A 114 -3.40 3.64 20.80
CA PHE A 114 -3.23 2.81 21.98
C PHE A 114 -4.55 2.20 22.48
N THR A 115 -5.59 3.01 22.65
CA THR A 115 -6.90 2.51 23.12
C THR A 115 -7.57 1.59 22.11
N SER A 116 -7.40 1.85 20.81
CA SER A 116 -7.77 0.92 19.74
C SER A 116 -7.00 -0.41 19.83
N ALA A 117 -5.69 -0.35 20.10
CA ALA A 117 -4.87 -1.55 20.25
C ALA A 117 -5.26 -2.39 21.48
N ILE A 118 -5.65 -1.76 22.61
CA ILE A 118 -6.21 -2.48 23.78
C ILE A 118 -7.44 -3.27 23.38
N LEU A 119 -8.37 -2.64 22.64
CA LEU A 119 -9.58 -3.30 22.14
C LEU A 119 -9.22 -4.50 21.25
N GLY A 120 -8.32 -4.28 20.28
CA GLY A 120 -7.86 -5.35 19.38
C GLY A 120 -7.22 -6.52 20.12
N PHE A 121 -6.38 -6.24 21.10
CA PHE A 121 -5.77 -7.24 21.97
C PHE A 121 -6.81 -8.05 22.74
N ALA A 122 -7.76 -7.38 23.39
CA ALA A 122 -8.82 -8.04 24.15
C ALA A 122 -9.72 -8.94 23.29
N VAL A 123 -9.99 -8.54 22.04
CA VAL A 123 -10.72 -9.35 21.07
C VAL A 123 -9.91 -10.58 20.66
N LEU A 124 -8.64 -10.42 20.33
CA LEU A 124 -7.80 -11.53 19.85
C LEU A 124 -7.56 -12.58 20.94
N LEU A 125 -7.54 -12.20 22.22
CA LEU A 125 -7.51 -13.16 23.33
C LEU A 125 -8.71 -14.12 23.33
N ARG A 126 -9.85 -13.69 22.79
CA ARG A 126 -11.06 -14.54 22.67
C ARG A 126 -11.03 -15.49 21.48
N ARG A 127 -9.98 -15.42 20.64
CA ARG A 127 -9.78 -16.26 19.44
C ARG A 127 -11.04 -16.28 18.55
N PRO A 128 -11.37 -15.15 17.89
CA PRO A 128 -12.59 -15.06 17.09
C PRO A 128 -12.62 -16.14 16.01
N ARG A 129 -13.81 -16.69 15.75
CA ARG A 129 -14.01 -17.72 14.74
C ARG A 129 -13.87 -17.12 13.34
N LEU A 130 -13.27 -17.89 12.43
CA LEU A 130 -13.24 -17.55 11.02
C LEU A 130 -14.64 -17.68 10.40
N PRO A 131 -14.96 -16.88 9.36
CA PRO A 131 -16.14 -17.14 8.53
C PRO A 131 -16.09 -18.58 8.00
N PRO A 132 -17.19 -19.33 7.93
CA PRO A 132 -17.18 -20.71 7.43
C PRO A 132 -16.75 -20.78 5.95
N VAL A 133 -16.22 -21.92 5.53
CA VAL A 133 -16.04 -22.20 4.10
C VAL A 133 -17.44 -22.37 3.50
N PRO A 134 -17.79 -21.65 2.42
CA PRO A 134 -19.08 -21.85 1.76
C PRO A 134 -19.13 -23.25 1.12
N ALA A 135 -20.29 -23.92 1.22
CA ALA A 135 -20.54 -25.19 0.51
C ALA A 135 -20.77 -24.99 -0.99
N GLY A 136 -21.18 -23.78 -1.39
CA GLY A 136 -21.43 -23.35 -2.75
C GLY A 136 -21.50 -21.83 -2.80
N LEU A 137 -21.30 -21.25 -3.98
CA LEU A 137 -21.50 -19.83 -4.25
C LEU A 137 -22.65 -19.69 -5.25
N ALA A 138 -23.60 -18.80 -4.95
CA ALA A 138 -24.77 -18.57 -5.80
C ALA A 138 -24.51 -17.53 -6.90
N THR A 139 -23.49 -16.69 -6.71
CA THR A 139 -23.19 -15.54 -7.57
C THR A 139 -21.81 -15.67 -8.22
N ARG A 140 -21.57 -14.85 -9.24
CA ARG A 140 -20.28 -14.77 -9.93
C ARG A 140 -19.43 -13.63 -9.37
N THR A 141 -18.14 -13.90 -9.21
CA THR A 141 -17.15 -12.93 -8.73
C THR A 141 -16.05 -12.71 -9.78
N ALA A 142 -15.84 -11.45 -10.19
CA ALA A 142 -14.70 -11.08 -11.03
C ALA A 142 -13.47 -10.80 -10.15
N ILE A 143 -12.34 -11.46 -10.42
CA ILE A 143 -11.06 -11.17 -9.77
C ILE A 143 -10.29 -10.21 -10.68
N LEU A 144 -10.04 -9.01 -10.18
CA LEU A 144 -9.43 -7.92 -10.96
C LEU A 144 -7.98 -7.76 -10.53
N MET A 145 -7.08 -7.86 -11.50
CA MET A 145 -5.64 -7.62 -11.34
C MET A 145 -5.24 -6.42 -12.21
N PRO A 146 -5.30 -5.18 -11.69
CA PRO A 146 -4.73 -4.02 -12.35
C PRO A 146 -3.21 -4.12 -12.45
N VAL A 147 -2.67 -3.88 -13.64
CA VAL A 147 -1.22 -3.88 -13.93
C VAL A 147 -0.83 -2.58 -14.63
N TYR A 148 0.40 -2.13 -14.45
CA TYR A 148 0.93 -0.88 -15.02
C TYR A 148 2.32 -1.02 -15.61
N ASN A 149 3.27 -1.71 -14.99
CA ASN A 149 4.62 -1.95 -15.55
C ASN A 149 5.35 -3.01 -14.69
N GLU A 150 4.58 -3.81 -13.95
CA GLU A 150 5.10 -4.86 -13.09
C GLU A 150 5.65 -6.02 -13.93
N GLY A 151 6.57 -6.80 -13.36
CA GLY A 151 7.13 -7.97 -14.05
C GLY A 151 6.03 -8.95 -14.44
N THR A 152 5.88 -9.18 -15.74
CA THR A 152 4.86 -10.01 -16.36
C THR A 152 4.96 -11.45 -15.88
N ALA A 153 6.17 -12.03 -15.89
CA ALA A 153 6.39 -13.43 -15.54
C ALA A 153 5.85 -13.74 -14.14
N ARG A 154 6.09 -12.81 -13.21
CA ARG A 154 5.65 -12.92 -11.82
C ARG A 154 4.14 -12.67 -11.67
N THR A 155 3.60 -11.66 -12.36
CA THR A 155 2.18 -11.30 -12.24
C THR A 155 1.29 -12.44 -12.75
N PHE A 156 1.60 -13.01 -13.92
CA PHE A 156 0.86 -14.15 -14.46
C PHE A 156 1.07 -15.43 -13.65
N ALA A 157 2.25 -15.62 -13.04
CA ALA A 157 2.48 -16.72 -12.12
C ALA A 157 1.63 -16.62 -10.84
N ALA A 158 1.43 -15.40 -10.31
CA ALA A 158 0.55 -15.18 -9.17
C ALA A 158 -0.92 -15.48 -9.52
N ILE A 159 -1.38 -15.03 -10.69
CA ILE A 159 -2.73 -15.32 -11.20
C ILE A 159 -2.95 -16.83 -11.34
N GLU A 160 -2.03 -17.53 -12.02
CA GLU A 160 -2.12 -18.98 -12.20
C GLU A 160 -2.13 -19.72 -10.87
N ALA A 161 -1.24 -19.35 -9.93
CA ALA A 161 -1.20 -19.96 -8.60
C ALA A 161 -2.51 -19.76 -7.83
N MET A 162 -3.07 -18.54 -7.84
CA MET A 162 -4.33 -18.27 -7.15
C MET A 162 -5.50 -18.98 -7.81
N ARG A 163 -5.53 -19.05 -9.16
CA ARG A 163 -6.54 -19.80 -9.90
C ARG A 163 -6.52 -21.27 -9.54
N GLU A 164 -5.36 -21.92 -9.59
CA GLU A 164 -5.19 -23.31 -9.18
C GLU A 164 -5.66 -23.54 -7.73
N ALA A 165 -5.33 -22.63 -6.82
CA ALA A 165 -5.72 -22.72 -5.42
C ALA A 165 -7.23 -22.54 -5.21
N VAL A 166 -7.89 -21.67 -5.99
CA VAL A 166 -9.34 -21.49 -5.96
C VAL A 166 -10.04 -22.69 -6.60
N ASP A 167 -9.55 -23.20 -7.73
CA ASP A 167 -10.09 -24.39 -8.39
C ASP A 167 -10.02 -25.63 -7.47
N ALA A 168 -8.94 -25.76 -6.69
CA ALA A 168 -8.78 -26.83 -5.70
C ALA A 168 -9.82 -26.80 -4.57
N THR A 169 -10.56 -25.70 -4.39
CA THR A 169 -11.70 -25.64 -3.44
C THR A 169 -12.98 -26.26 -4.00
N GLY A 170 -13.03 -26.56 -5.30
CA GLY A 170 -14.25 -27.00 -6.01
C GLY A 170 -15.19 -25.85 -6.42
N LEU A 171 -14.89 -24.61 -6.03
CA LEU A 171 -15.72 -23.42 -6.31
C LEU A 171 -15.17 -22.54 -7.44
N GLY A 172 -14.13 -23.00 -8.15
CA GLY A 172 -13.53 -22.34 -9.31
C GLY A 172 -14.49 -21.78 -10.36
N PRO A 173 -15.59 -22.48 -10.73
CA PRO A 173 -16.56 -21.97 -11.71
C PRO A 173 -17.26 -20.65 -11.34
N ALA A 174 -17.25 -20.24 -10.06
CA ALA A 174 -17.82 -18.97 -9.62
C ALA A 174 -16.91 -17.76 -9.90
N PHE A 175 -15.68 -17.97 -10.37
CA PHE A 175 -14.67 -16.93 -10.52
C PHE A 175 -14.17 -16.77 -11.96
N ASP A 176 -14.09 -15.51 -12.39
CA ASP A 176 -13.47 -15.09 -13.64
C ASP A 176 -12.31 -14.16 -13.36
N TRP A 177 -11.23 -14.26 -14.13
CA TRP A 177 -9.97 -13.54 -13.88
C TRP A 177 -9.76 -12.47 -14.94
N PHE A 178 -9.54 -11.23 -14.51
CA PHE A 178 -9.30 -10.09 -15.39
C PHE A 178 -7.94 -9.47 -15.10
N VAL A 179 -7.08 -9.43 -16.12
CA VAL A 179 -5.86 -8.64 -16.11
C VAL A 179 -6.14 -7.31 -16.80
N LEU A 180 -6.09 -6.23 -16.01
CA LEU A 180 -6.47 -4.91 -16.45
C LEU A 180 -5.23 -4.03 -16.59
N SER A 181 -4.68 -3.94 -17.80
CA SER A 181 -3.43 -3.25 -18.08
C SER A 181 -3.60 -1.77 -18.36
N ASP A 182 -2.76 -0.98 -17.69
CA ASP A 182 -2.46 0.41 -17.94
C ASP A 182 -1.00 0.57 -18.42
N SER A 183 -0.39 -0.48 -18.99
CA SER A 183 1.04 -0.48 -19.24
C SER A 183 1.51 0.57 -20.24
N THR A 184 2.54 1.33 -19.85
CA THR A 184 3.07 2.46 -20.63
C THR A 184 4.40 2.17 -21.32
N GLN A 185 4.95 0.98 -21.12
CA GLN A 185 6.14 0.50 -21.82
C GLN A 185 5.72 -0.55 -22.85
N ALA A 186 6.17 -0.37 -24.09
CA ALA A 186 5.84 -1.26 -25.21
C ALA A 186 6.23 -2.71 -24.91
N ASP A 187 7.43 -2.90 -24.38
CA ASP A 187 7.99 -4.22 -24.05
C ASP A 187 7.16 -4.91 -22.95
N ALA A 188 6.74 -4.16 -21.93
CA ALA A 188 5.87 -4.69 -20.88
C ALA A 188 4.49 -5.10 -21.42
N TRP A 189 3.89 -4.29 -22.29
CA TRP A 189 2.58 -4.59 -22.86
C TRP A 189 2.62 -5.87 -23.73
N ILE A 190 3.58 -5.98 -24.65
CA ILE A 190 3.69 -7.19 -25.49
C ILE A 190 4.07 -8.43 -24.67
N ALA A 191 4.89 -8.27 -23.63
CA ALA A 191 5.16 -9.32 -22.66
C ALA A 191 3.86 -9.84 -22.01
N GLU A 192 3.01 -8.94 -21.52
CA GLU A 192 1.72 -9.28 -20.89
C GLU A 192 0.82 -10.08 -21.84
N GLU A 193 0.67 -9.64 -23.08
CA GLU A 193 -0.15 -10.33 -24.08
C GLU A 193 0.38 -11.74 -24.38
N ARG A 194 1.70 -11.89 -24.53
CA ARG A 194 2.32 -13.21 -24.73
C ARG A 194 2.09 -14.13 -23.53
N ALA A 195 2.22 -13.60 -22.31
CA ALA A 195 1.96 -14.37 -21.09
C ALA A 195 0.48 -14.75 -20.95
N PHE A 196 -0.42 -13.84 -21.28
CA PHE A 196 -1.87 -14.08 -21.33
C PHE A 196 -2.22 -15.20 -22.30
N LEU A 197 -1.76 -15.11 -23.55
CA LEU A 197 -2.02 -16.13 -24.56
C LEU A 197 -1.45 -17.48 -24.15
N ALA A 198 -0.20 -17.50 -23.66
CA ALA A 198 0.44 -18.74 -23.21
C ALA A 198 -0.30 -19.40 -22.04
N LEU A 199 -0.83 -18.62 -21.08
CA LEU A 199 -1.60 -19.16 -19.97
C LEU A 199 -3.00 -19.60 -20.42
N ARG A 200 -3.66 -18.82 -21.28
CA ARG A 200 -4.98 -19.15 -21.82
C ARG A 200 -4.93 -20.45 -22.64
N ASP A 201 -3.90 -20.62 -23.48
CA ASP A 201 -3.68 -21.84 -24.25
C ASP A 201 -3.47 -23.07 -23.33
N ALA A 202 -2.74 -22.90 -22.23
CA ALA A 202 -2.52 -23.97 -21.25
C ALA A 202 -3.79 -24.35 -20.46
N LEU A 203 -4.70 -23.39 -20.24
CA LEU A 203 -5.96 -23.60 -19.51
C LEU A 203 -7.09 -24.13 -20.42
N GLY A 204 -6.98 -23.96 -21.73
CA GLY A 204 -7.96 -24.42 -22.71
C GLY A 204 -9.18 -23.49 -22.88
N PRO A 205 -10.25 -23.94 -23.55
CA PRO A 205 -11.37 -23.08 -23.96
C PRO A 205 -12.16 -22.47 -22.79
N ASP A 206 -12.19 -23.14 -21.63
CA ASP A 206 -12.88 -22.66 -20.41
C ASP A 206 -11.94 -21.87 -19.47
N ALA A 207 -10.92 -21.20 -20.02
CA ALA A 207 -9.90 -20.51 -19.23
C ALA A 207 -10.47 -19.47 -18.25
N ARG A 208 -11.61 -18.83 -18.58
CA ARG A 208 -12.21 -17.73 -17.78
C ARG A 208 -11.15 -16.70 -17.35
N LEU A 209 -10.21 -16.42 -18.25
CA LEU A 209 -9.10 -15.49 -18.09
C LEU A 209 -9.20 -14.48 -19.22
N TYR A 210 -9.23 -13.21 -18.83
CA TYR A 210 -9.47 -12.08 -19.72
C TYR A 210 -8.37 -11.04 -19.57
N TYR A 211 -8.04 -10.36 -20.66
CA TYR A 211 -6.99 -9.36 -20.71
C TYR A 211 -7.46 -8.12 -21.44
N ARG A 212 -7.18 -6.94 -20.88
CA ARG A 212 -7.52 -5.65 -21.49
C ARG A 212 -6.45 -4.62 -21.22
N HIS A 213 -5.90 -4.01 -22.27
CA HIS A 213 -5.08 -2.80 -22.20
C HIS A 213 -5.90 -1.55 -22.54
N ARG A 214 -5.66 -0.42 -21.83
CA ARG A 214 -6.29 0.87 -22.13
C ARG A 214 -5.39 1.78 -22.96
N ARG A 215 -5.95 2.35 -24.03
CA ARG A 215 -5.27 3.37 -24.83
C ARG A 215 -4.90 4.63 -24.06
N LYS A 216 -5.76 5.07 -23.12
CA LYS A 216 -5.54 6.25 -22.29
C LYS A 216 -5.82 5.93 -20.82
N ASN A 217 -4.81 6.11 -19.98
CA ASN A 217 -4.86 5.78 -18.56
C ASN A 217 -5.48 6.89 -17.71
N HIS A 218 -6.73 7.28 -18.04
CA HIS A 218 -7.45 8.26 -17.23
C HIS A 218 -7.71 7.68 -15.82
N HIS A 219 -7.53 8.51 -14.78
CA HIS A 219 -7.70 8.14 -13.36
C HIS A 219 -6.86 6.95 -12.86
N ARG A 220 -5.82 6.51 -13.60
CA ARG A 220 -4.91 5.40 -13.19
C ARG A 220 -5.71 4.17 -12.73
N LYS A 221 -5.34 3.54 -11.61
CA LYS A 221 -6.00 2.37 -11.00
C LYS A 221 -7.52 2.57 -10.79
N ALA A 222 -7.95 3.72 -10.26
CA ALA A 222 -9.37 3.99 -10.05
C ALA A 222 -10.15 4.01 -11.37
N GLY A 223 -9.61 4.67 -12.40
CA GLY A 223 -10.22 4.65 -13.73
C GLY A 223 -10.14 3.31 -14.42
N ASN A 224 -9.10 2.53 -14.14
CA ASN A 224 -8.90 1.19 -14.68
C ASN A 224 -10.01 0.24 -14.19
N ILE A 225 -10.27 0.26 -12.87
CA ILE A 225 -11.38 -0.46 -12.22
C ILE A 225 -12.72 0.13 -12.69
N GLY A 226 -12.85 1.46 -12.76
CA GLY A 226 -14.06 2.13 -13.24
C GLY A 226 -14.46 1.71 -14.66
N ASP A 227 -13.50 1.62 -15.58
CA ASP A 227 -13.74 1.13 -16.95
C ASP A 227 -14.18 -0.34 -16.97
N PHE A 228 -13.62 -1.18 -16.09
CA PHE A 228 -14.11 -2.54 -15.93
C PHE A 228 -15.58 -2.56 -15.48
N VAL A 229 -15.89 -1.78 -14.44
CA VAL A 229 -17.24 -1.71 -13.87
C VAL A 229 -18.25 -1.22 -14.91
N THR A 230 -17.93 -0.19 -15.68
CA THR A 230 -18.88 0.39 -16.65
C THR A 230 -19.15 -0.50 -17.84
N ARG A 231 -18.20 -1.37 -18.23
CA ARG A 231 -18.31 -2.21 -19.44
C ARG A 231 -18.71 -3.66 -19.15
N TRP A 232 -18.19 -4.26 -18.08
CA TRP A 232 -18.44 -5.68 -17.74
C TRP A 232 -19.05 -5.88 -16.36
N GLY A 233 -19.12 -4.85 -15.52
CA GLY A 233 -19.58 -4.97 -14.14
C GLY A 233 -21.01 -5.49 -13.99
N GLY A 234 -21.86 -5.35 -15.02
CA GLY A 234 -23.23 -5.87 -15.01
C GLY A 234 -23.33 -7.39 -14.99
N ALA A 235 -22.26 -8.11 -15.36
CA ALA A 235 -22.21 -9.58 -15.38
C ALA A 235 -21.80 -10.22 -14.04
N TYR A 236 -21.36 -9.41 -13.06
CA TYR A 236 -20.79 -9.91 -11.81
C TYR A 236 -21.43 -9.21 -10.60
N ASP A 237 -21.96 -9.98 -9.65
CA ASP A 237 -22.50 -9.42 -8.40
C ASP A 237 -21.39 -8.86 -7.52
N HIS A 238 -20.20 -9.47 -7.59
CA HIS A 238 -19.05 -9.11 -6.78
C HIS A 238 -17.79 -8.97 -7.63
N MET A 239 -16.86 -8.14 -7.16
CA MET A 239 -15.50 -8.08 -7.67
C MET A 239 -14.48 -8.14 -6.52
N LEU A 240 -13.42 -8.91 -6.68
CA LEU A 240 -12.27 -8.96 -5.78
C LEU A 240 -11.13 -8.17 -6.42
N VAL A 241 -10.77 -7.03 -5.83
CA VAL A 241 -9.69 -6.18 -6.35
C VAL A 241 -8.37 -6.60 -5.72
N LEU A 242 -7.37 -6.83 -6.57
CA LEU A 242 -5.99 -7.16 -6.19
C LEU A 242 -5.02 -6.03 -6.61
N ASP A 243 -3.80 -6.11 -6.10
CA ASP A 243 -2.61 -5.44 -6.68
C ASP A 243 -1.71 -6.49 -7.33
N ALA A 244 -0.85 -6.09 -8.27
CA ALA A 244 0.05 -6.98 -9.01
C ALA A 244 1.01 -7.82 -8.12
N ASP A 245 1.25 -7.40 -6.88
CA ASP A 245 2.03 -8.11 -5.85
C ASP A 245 1.16 -8.82 -4.80
N SER A 246 -0.16 -8.83 -4.97
CA SER A 246 -1.09 -9.54 -4.10
C SER A 246 -1.08 -11.04 -4.35
N LEU A 247 -1.20 -11.80 -3.27
CA LEU A 247 -1.33 -13.25 -3.33
C LEU A 247 -2.34 -13.71 -2.27
N MET A 248 -3.37 -14.44 -2.68
CA MET A 248 -4.40 -14.95 -1.78
C MET A 248 -4.55 -16.47 -1.89
N THR A 249 -4.79 -17.15 -0.78
CA THR A 249 -5.10 -18.58 -0.80
C THR A 249 -6.53 -18.81 -1.30
N GLY A 250 -6.80 -19.98 -1.90
CA GLY A 250 -8.14 -20.35 -2.34
C GLY A 250 -9.18 -20.27 -1.22
N ASP A 251 -8.83 -20.78 -0.02
CA ASP A 251 -9.68 -20.71 1.19
C ASP A 251 -10.05 -19.26 1.55
N SER A 252 -9.11 -18.33 1.49
CA SER A 252 -9.35 -16.91 1.75
C SER A 252 -10.32 -16.31 0.73
N VAL A 253 -10.11 -16.59 -0.55
CA VAL A 253 -10.93 -16.06 -1.65
C VAL A 253 -12.37 -16.56 -1.52
N VAL A 254 -12.58 -17.87 -1.31
CA VAL A 254 -13.95 -18.42 -1.21
C VAL A 254 -14.66 -18.01 0.07
N ARG A 255 -13.96 -17.91 1.21
CA ARG A 255 -14.56 -17.38 2.46
C ARG A 255 -14.94 -15.93 2.32
N LEU A 256 -14.15 -15.14 1.60
CA LEU A 256 -14.44 -13.74 1.34
C LEU A 256 -15.66 -13.57 0.44
N ALA A 257 -15.77 -14.37 -0.63
CA ALA A 257 -16.97 -14.46 -1.47
C ALA A 257 -18.21 -14.89 -0.68
N GLY A 258 -18.10 -15.97 0.11
CA GLY A 258 -19.20 -16.45 0.95
C GLY A 258 -19.63 -15.43 2.01
N ALA A 259 -18.69 -14.67 2.59
CA ALA A 259 -19.01 -13.61 3.54
C ALA A 259 -19.78 -12.44 2.87
N MET A 260 -19.46 -12.12 1.61
CA MET A 260 -20.18 -11.09 0.84
C MET A 260 -21.59 -11.56 0.42
N GLU A 261 -21.76 -12.83 0.04
CA GLU A 261 -23.08 -13.41 -0.24
C GLU A 261 -23.97 -13.49 1.00
N ALA A 262 -23.40 -13.87 2.14
CA ALA A 262 -24.13 -14.01 3.40
C ALA A 262 -24.58 -12.67 4.02
N ASP A 263 -24.06 -11.54 3.53
CA ASP A 263 -24.39 -10.22 4.04
C ASP A 263 -24.92 -9.28 2.94
N PRO A 264 -26.25 -9.23 2.71
CA PRO A 264 -26.85 -8.43 1.66
C PRO A 264 -26.69 -6.91 1.88
N ASP A 265 -26.19 -6.48 3.04
CA ASP A 265 -25.91 -5.07 3.33
C ASP A 265 -24.43 -4.71 3.19
N ALA A 266 -23.56 -5.67 2.88
CA ALA A 266 -22.13 -5.42 2.67
C ALA A 266 -21.87 -4.78 1.30
N GLY A 267 -21.13 -3.68 1.29
CA GLY A 267 -20.61 -3.04 0.09
C GLY A 267 -19.14 -3.38 -0.16
N ILE A 268 -18.31 -3.36 0.89
CA ILE A 268 -16.88 -3.74 0.84
C ILE A 268 -16.53 -4.59 2.06
N VAL A 269 -15.79 -5.68 1.83
CA VAL A 269 -15.18 -6.49 2.88
C VAL A 269 -13.67 -6.56 2.65
N GLN A 270 -12.91 -5.96 3.56
CA GLN A 270 -11.46 -5.79 3.49
C GLN A 270 -10.72 -6.86 4.32
N THR A 271 -9.74 -7.52 3.75
CA THR A 271 -8.83 -8.41 4.50
C THR A 271 -7.63 -7.63 5.07
N LEU A 272 -6.78 -8.29 5.86
CA LEU A 272 -5.47 -7.75 6.27
C LEU A 272 -4.36 -8.44 5.46
N PRO A 273 -3.77 -7.78 4.43
CA PRO A 273 -2.61 -8.31 3.73
C PRO A 273 -1.41 -8.41 4.67
N LEU A 274 -0.73 -9.56 4.65
CA LEU A 274 0.53 -9.77 5.36
C LEU A 274 1.71 -9.72 4.39
N ILE A 275 2.77 -9.04 4.78
CA ILE A 275 3.99 -8.91 3.97
C ILE A 275 4.75 -10.25 3.97
N ILE A 276 5.15 -10.72 2.78
CA ILE A 276 5.97 -11.93 2.61
C ILE A 276 7.12 -11.72 1.60
N ASN A 277 7.96 -12.74 1.43
CA ASN A 277 8.93 -12.90 0.33
C ASN A 277 10.01 -11.82 0.17
N ARG A 278 10.29 -11.00 1.20
CA ARG A 278 11.34 -9.98 1.14
C ARG A 278 12.44 -10.18 2.17
N ASN A 279 13.69 -9.92 1.77
CA ASN A 279 14.87 -10.37 2.53
C ASN A 279 15.85 -9.26 2.93
N THR A 280 15.69 -8.02 2.47
CA THR A 280 16.52 -6.89 2.93
C THR A 280 16.27 -6.58 4.41
N LEU A 281 17.23 -5.93 5.09
CA LEU A 281 17.08 -5.58 6.51
C LEU A 281 15.76 -4.84 6.79
N PHE A 282 15.44 -3.83 5.99
CA PHE A 282 14.23 -3.04 6.16
C PHE A 282 12.96 -3.86 5.95
N ALA A 283 12.93 -4.67 4.89
CA ALA A 283 11.76 -5.48 4.59
C ALA A 283 11.50 -6.53 5.68
N ARG A 284 12.55 -7.14 6.24
CA ARG A 284 12.42 -8.07 7.38
C ARG A 284 11.86 -7.43 8.63
N VAL A 285 12.35 -6.24 8.98
CA VAL A 285 11.86 -5.47 10.13
C VAL A 285 10.37 -5.16 9.95
N THR A 286 10.00 -4.67 8.75
CA THR A 286 8.61 -4.32 8.41
C THR A 286 7.71 -5.55 8.39
N GLN A 287 8.15 -6.65 7.79
CA GLN A 287 7.44 -7.93 7.74
C GLN A 287 7.19 -8.50 9.14
N PHE A 288 8.22 -8.50 9.99
CA PHE A 288 8.08 -8.92 11.39
C PHE A 288 7.09 -8.03 12.15
N ALA A 289 7.21 -6.70 12.02
CA ALA A 289 6.31 -5.75 12.68
C ALA A 289 4.85 -5.91 12.21
N ALA A 290 4.63 -6.03 10.90
CA ALA A 290 3.30 -6.24 10.32
C ALA A 290 2.67 -7.55 10.80
N ARG A 291 3.46 -8.63 10.90
CA ARG A 291 2.95 -9.94 11.32
C ARG A 291 2.65 -10.04 12.81
N ILE A 292 3.45 -9.39 13.68
CA ILE A 292 3.33 -9.50 15.13
C ILE A 292 2.40 -8.43 15.72
N TYR A 293 2.48 -7.19 15.24
CA TYR A 293 1.70 -6.07 15.79
C TYR A 293 0.48 -5.72 14.93
N GLY A 294 0.55 -5.95 13.62
CA GLY A 294 -0.51 -5.61 12.66
C GLY A 294 -1.88 -6.19 13.02
N PRO A 295 -2.01 -7.49 13.39
CA PRO A 295 -3.29 -8.05 13.79
C PRO A 295 -3.97 -7.33 14.96
N VAL A 296 -3.20 -6.86 15.95
CA VAL A 296 -3.75 -6.10 17.10
C VAL A 296 -4.34 -4.78 16.63
N ILE A 297 -3.57 -4.03 15.84
CA ILE A 297 -3.96 -2.70 15.33
C ILE A 297 -5.19 -2.84 14.41
N ALA A 298 -5.13 -3.76 13.44
CA ALA A 298 -6.20 -3.98 12.47
C ALA A 298 -7.49 -4.51 13.13
N THR A 299 -7.37 -5.38 14.14
CA THR A 299 -8.54 -5.89 14.88
C THR A 299 -9.20 -4.81 15.72
N GLY A 300 -8.41 -3.95 16.37
CA GLY A 300 -8.90 -2.78 17.09
C GLY A 300 -9.66 -1.85 16.17
N LEU A 301 -9.04 -1.49 15.04
CA LEU A 301 -9.64 -0.66 14.00
C LEU A 301 -10.96 -1.25 13.49
N GLY A 302 -10.95 -2.54 13.13
CA GLY A 302 -12.13 -3.24 12.63
C GLY A 302 -13.27 -3.28 13.64
N HIS A 303 -13.00 -3.48 14.93
CA HIS A 303 -14.03 -3.57 15.96
C HIS A 303 -14.71 -2.24 16.30
N TRP A 304 -13.95 -1.15 16.48
CA TRP A 304 -14.58 0.14 16.78
C TRP A 304 -15.27 0.73 15.54
N SER A 305 -14.72 0.47 14.35
CA SER A 305 -15.34 0.87 13.09
C SER A 305 -16.61 0.07 12.84
N GLY A 306 -16.60 -1.23 13.16
CA GLY A 306 -17.68 -2.16 12.88
C GLY A 306 -18.02 -2.15 11.39
N ARG A 307 -19.26 -1.77 11.08
CA ARG A 307 -19.76 -1.65 9.70
C ARG A 307 -19.47 -0.29 9.02
N ASP A 308 -18.74 0.60 9.71
CA ASP A 308 -18.24 1.88 9.20
C ASP A 308 -16.70 1.86 9.00
N GLY A 309 -16.19 0.74 8.49
CA GLY A 309 -14.78 0.51 8.19
C GLY A 309 -14.26 1.29 6.99
N ASN A 310 -13.07 0.87 6.54
CA ASN A 310 -12.35 1.52 5.45
C ASN A 310 -11.86 0.48 4.41
N TYR A 311 -11.41 0.98 3.26
CA TYR A 311 -10.87 0.21 2.13
C TYR A 311 -9.44 0.66 1.83
N TRP A 312 -8.54 -0.30 1.58
CA TRP A 312 -7.11 -0.05 1.35
C TRP A 312 -6.66 -0.37 -0.08
N GLY A 313 -7.61 -0.46 -1.01
CA GLY A 313 -7.33 -0.54 -2.44
C GLY A 313 -7.13 -1.95 -3.01
N HIS A 314 -6.90 -2.98 -2.19
CA HIS A 314 -6.72 -4.35 -2.66
C HIS A 314 -6.98 -5.40 -1.58
N ASN A 315 -7.00 -6.67 -2.00
CA ASN A 315 -7.36 -7.86 -1.21
C ASN A 315 -8.71 -7.68 -0.49
N ALA A 316 -9.65 -7.08 -1.21
CA ALA A 316 -10.99 -6.78 -0.72
C ALA A 316 -12.03 -7.15 -1.77
N ILE A 317 -13.12 -7.76 -1.32
CA ILE A 317 -14.27 -8.04 -2.16
C ILE A 317 -15.28 -6.89 -2.05
N ILE A 318 -15.87 -6.54 -3.18
CA ILE A 318 -16.71 -5.37 -3.36
C ILE A 318 -17.99 -5.81 -4.08
N ARG A 319 -19.14 -5.33 -3.61
CA ARG A 319 -20.41 -5.51 -4.31
C ARG A 319 -20.46 -4.58 -5.51
N THR A 320 -20.44 -5.13 -6.72
CA THR A 320 -20.24 -4.38 -7.97
C THR A 320 -21.32 -3.32 -8.17
N LYS A 321 -22.59 -3.67 -7.96
CA LYS A 321 -23.73 -2.73 -8.07
C LYS A 321 -23.66 -1.58 -7.06
N ALA A 322 -23.24 -1.86 -5.83
CA ALA A 322 -23.07 -0.83 -4.81
C ALA A 322 -21.93 0.13 -5.19
N PHE A 323 -20.83 -0.41 -5.70
CA PHE A 323 -19.69 0.37 -6.18
C PHE A 323 -20.04 1.23 -7.40
N ALA A 324 -20.68 0.67 -8.41
CA ALA A 324 -21.11 1.42 -9.58
C ALA A 324 -22.02 2.60 -9.20
N ALA A 325 -23.02 2.36 -8.35
CA ALA A 325 -23.97 3.40 -7.93
C ALA A 325 -23.33 4.52 -7.07
N ALA A 326 -22.29 4.20 -6.29
CA ALA A 326 -21.76 5.10 -5.26
C ALA A 326 -20.35 5.64 -5.49
N CYS A 327 -19.54 5.02 -6.36
CA CYS A 327 -18.09 5.27 -6.43
C CYS A 327 -17.63 5.93 -7.73
N GLY A 328 -18.51 6.56 -8.51
CA GLY A 328 -18.08 7.43 -9.60
C GLY A 328 -17.31 8.65 -9.07
N LEU A 329 -15.98 8.60 -9.03
CA LEU A 329 -15.16 9.65 -8.42
C LEU A 329 -15.12 10.92 -9.28
N PRO A 330 -15.41 12.11 -8.71
CA PRO A 330 -15.24 13.37 -9.41
C PRO A 330 -13.78 13.82 -9.40
N ASP A 331 -13.44 14.69 -10.35
CA ASP A 331 -12.23 15.49 -10.27
C ASP A 331 -12.38 16.59 -9.23
N LEU A 332 -11.33 16.79 -8.42
CA LEU A 332 -11.32 17.87 -7.44
C LEU A 332 -11.03 19.20 -8.12
N PRO A 333 -11.74 20.28 -7.76
CA PRO A 333 -11.54 21.58 -8.37
C PRO A 333 -10.15 22.14 -8.06
N GLY A 334 -9.60 22.89 -9.01
CA GLY A 334 -8.30 23.55 -8.90
C GLY A 334 -7.14 22.72 -9.45
N LYS A 335 -5.93 23.24 -9.28
CA LYS A 335 -4.70 22.61 -9.77
C LYS A 335 -4.15 21.59 -8.75
N PRO A 336 -3.42 20.55 -9.20
CA PRO A 336 -2.61 19.72 -8.31
C PRO A 336 -1.68 20.60 -7.44
N PRO A 337 -1.37 20.19 -6.19
CA PRO A 337 -1.52 18.84 -5.62
C PRO A 337 -2.83 18.57 -4.86
N PHE A 338 -3.67 19.59 -4.63
CA PHE A 338 -4.96 19.44 -3.93
C PHE A 338 -6.16 19.29 -4.87
N GLY A 339 -6.06 19.78 -6.11
CA GLY A 339 -7.05 19.56 -7.18
C GLY A 339 -6.67 18.41 -8.11
N GLY A 340 -7.49 18.15 -9.12
CA GLY A 340 -7.33 17.05 -10.07
C GLY A 340 -7.83 15.71 -9.53
N HIS A 341 -7.29 14.62 -10.08
CA HIS A 341 -7.74 13.26 -9.74
C HIS A 341 -7.48 12.92 -8.27
N VAL A 342 -8.37 12.12 -7.68
CA VAL A 342 -8.21 11.60 -6.32
C VAL A 342 -7.11 10.53 -6.31
N LEU A 343 -6.01 10.77 -5.58
CA LEU A 343 -4.87 9.84 -5.53
C LEU A 343 -5.15 8.63 -4.63
N SER A 344 -5.51 8.88 -3.37
CA SER A 344 -5.91 7.85 -2.40
C SER A 344 -7.42 7.60 -2.52
N HIS A 345 -7.81 7.03 -3.66
CA HIS A 345 -9.20 6.84 -4.07
C HIS A 345 -9.95 5.84 -3.20
N ASP A 346 -9.25 4.83 -2.71
CA ASP A 346 -9.75 3.74 -1.86
C ASP A 346 -10.48 4.24 -0.60
N PHE A 347 -9.89 5.18 0.15
CA PHE A 347 -10.53 5.78 1.33
C PHE A 347 -11.80 6.55 0.94
N VAL A 348 -11.78 7.21 -0.22
CA VAL A 348 -12.93 7.97 -0.72
C VAL A 348 -14.05 7.02 -1.15
N GLU A 349 -13.72 5.95 -1.85
CA GLU A 349 -14.67 4.91 -2.26
C GLU A 349 -15.33 4.24 -1.05
N ALA A 350 -14.58 3.88 -0.01
CA ALA A 350 -15.17 3.38 1.24
C ALA A 350 -16.13 4.38 1.89
N ALA A 351 -15.72 5.65 1.97
CA ALA A 351 -16.56 6.70 2.52
C ALA A 351 -17.85 6.92 1.70
N LEU A 352 -17.78 6.82 0.37
CA LEU A 352 -18.91 6.95 -0.53
C LEU A 352 -19.85 5.74 -0.48
N ILE A 353 -19.32 4.52 -0.34
CA ILE A 353 -20.11 3.31 -0.08
C ILE A 353 -20.87 3.45 1.24
N ARG A 354 -20.17 3.91 2.30
CA ARG A 354 -20.81 4.19 3.59
C ARG A 354 -21.86 5.28 3.53
N ARG A 355 -21.60 6.34 2.76
CA ARG A 355 -22.57 7.41 2.47
C ARG A 355 -23.82 6.85 1.80
N ALA A 356 -23.66 5.95 0.83
CA ALA A 356 -24.74 5.29 0.11
C ALA A 356 -25.50 4.22 0.91
N GLY A 357 -25.21 4.04 2.21
CA GLY A 357 -25.96 3.14 3.10
C GLY A 357 -25.35 1.74 3.26
N TRP A 358 -24.51 1.30 2.32
CA TRP A 358 -23.84 -0.01 2.31
C TRP A 358 -22.71 -0.12 3.34
N ALA A 359 -22.61 -1.25 4.04
CA ALA A 359 -21.58 -1.45 5.04
C ALA A 359 -20.18 -1.63 4.43
N VAL A 360 -19.17 -1.17 5.18
CA VAL A 360 -17.77 -1.44 4.92
C VAL A 360 -17.20 -2.03 6.19
N TYR A 361 -16.60 -3.22 6.14
CA TYR A 361 -15.99 -3.81 7.33
C TYR A 361 -14.76 -4.66 6.99
N MET A 362 -14.00 -5.00 8.01
CA MET A 362 -12.77 -5.74 7.89
C MET A 362 -12.91 -7.15 8.45
N LEU A 363 -12.20 -8.10 7.83
CA LEU A 363 -11.96 -9.45 8.35
C LEU A 363 -10.46 -9.62 8.65
N PRO A 364 -9.92 -8.93 9.69
CA PRO A 364 -8.49 -8.88 9.95
C PRO A 364 -7.89 -10.22 10.41
N THR A 365 -8.74 -11.17 10.81
CA THR A 365 -8.32 -12.50 11.25
C THR A 365 -8.40 -13.55 10.16
N LEU A 366 -8.91 -13.22 8.96
CA LEU A 366 -8.93 -14.13 7.82
C LEU A 366 -7.48 -14.34 7.34
N PRO A 367 -6.89 -15.55 7.48
CA PRO A 367 -5.52 -15.80 7.04
C PRO A 367 -5.46 -15.87 5.51
N GLY A 368 -4.23 -16.00 4.98
CA GLY A 368 -4.02 -16.32 3.57
C GLY A 368 -4.18 -15.14 2.60
N SER A 369 -4.09 -13.90 3.10
CA SER A 369 -4.01 -12.68 2.29
C SER A 369 -2.61 -12.09 2.42
N TYR A 370 -1.90 -11.96 1.31
CA TYR A 370 -0.49 -11.56 1.29
C TYR A 370 -0.20 -10.46 0.28
N GLU A 371 0.87 -9.71 0.55
CA GLU A 371 1.45 -8.70 -0.32
C GLU A 371 2.98 -8.65 -0.12
N GLU A 372 3.66 -7.74 -0.81
CA GLU A 372 5.09 -7.52 -0.59
C GLU A 372 5.41 -6.07 -0.24
N SER A 373 6.49 -5.86 0.49
CA SER A 373 6.95 -4.53 0.90
C SER A 373 8.02 -3.98 -0.04
N PRO A 374 8.18 -2.64 -0.10
CA PRO A 374 9.36 -2.04 -0.73
C PRO A 374 10.66 -2.51 -0.06
N PRO A 375 11.77 -2.69 -0.81
CA PRO A 375 12.97 -3.34 -0.28
C PRO A 375 13.87 -2.42 0.56
N SER A 376 13.74 -1.09 0.48
CA SER A 376 14.59 -0.17 1.25
C SER A 376 13.83 1.04 1.80
N LEU A 377 14.47 1.75 2.73
CA LEU A 377 13.94 3.00 3.29
C LEU A 377 13.69 4.06 2.20
N ILE A 378 14.53 4.10 1.16
CA ILE A 378 14.39 5.06 0.06
C ILE A 378 13.17 4.73 -0.80
N ASP A 379 12.95 3.45 -1.08
CA ASP A 379 11.79 2.99 -1.87
C ASP A 379 10.48 3.26 -1.14
N VAL A 380 10.45 3.02 0.18
CA VAL A 380 9.33 3.41 1.03
C VAL A 380 9.12 4.92 0.96
N ALA A 381 10.16 5.74 1.13
CA ALA A 381 10.03 7.20 1.10
C ALA A 381 9.44 7.74 -0.23
N VAL A 382 9.73 7.09 -1.36
CA VAL A 382 9.14 7.45 -2.66
C VAL A 382 7.66 7.09 -2.71
N ARG A 383 7.28 5.88 -2.26
CA ARG A 383 5.88 5.46 -2.16
C ARG A 383 5.10 6.36 -1.20
N ASP A 384 5.69 6.65 -0.05
CA ASP A 384 5.10 7.40 1.05
C ASP A 384 4.81 8.87 0.66
N ARG A 385 5.62 9.49 -0.20
CA ARG A 385 5.34 10.84 -0.73
C ARG A 385 4.00 10.91 -1.50
N ARG A 386 3.68 9.87 -2.30
CA ARG A 386 2.40 9.81 -3.03
C ARG A 386 1.22 9.66 -2.08
N TRP A 387 1.39 8.81 -1.07
CA TRP A 387 0.38 8.62 -0.02
C TRP A 387 0.20 9.88 0.83
N ALA A 388 1.27 10.62 1.13
CA ALA A 388 1.20 11.90 1.82
C ALA A 388 0.34 12.90 1.05
N GLN A 389 0.56 13.02 -0.26
CA GLN A 389 -0.26 13.90 -1.11
C GLN A 389 -1.72 13.48 -1.13
N GLY A 390 -2.00 12.18 -1.35
CA GLY A 390 -3.37 11.68 -1.37
C GLY A 390 -4.11 11.85 -0.04
N ASN A 391 -3.44 11.62 1.10
CA ASN A 391 -4.02 11.83 2.41
C ASN A 391 -4.25 13.33 2.72
N LEU A 392 -3.32 14.22 2.35
CA LEU A 392 -3.53 15.67 2.49
C LEU A 392 -4.65 16.18 1.57
N GLN A 393 -4.82 15.58 0.39
CA GLN A 393 -5.92 15.88 -0.53
C GLN A 393 -7.30 15.57 0.11
N HIS A 394 -7.39 14.58 0.99
CA HIS A 394 -8.64 14.27 1.73
C HIS A 394 -9.12 15.43 2.61
N ALA A 395 -8.30 16.42 2.94
CA ALA A 395 -8.76 17.63 3.63
C ALA A 395 -9.83 18.40 2.82
N ARG A 396 -9.86 18.24 1.49
CA ARG A 396 -10.92 18.78 0.61
C ARG A 396 -12.19 17.94 0.58
N ILE A 397 -12.11 16.68 1.03
CA ILE A 397 -13.19 15.68 0.93
C ILE A 397 -13.83 15.41 2.28
N ILE A 398 -13.11 15.58 3.39
CA ILE A 398 -13.59 15.31 4.75
C ILE A 398 -14.89 16.05 5.09
N GLY A 399 -15.14 17.19 4.44
CA GLY A 399 -16.35 18.00 4.55
C GLY A 399 -17.57 17.49 3.79
N ALA A 400 -17.41 16.54 2.87
CA ALA A 400 -18.44 16.17 1.89
C ALA A 400 -19.79 15.78 2.50
N ALA A 401 -20.86 16.15 1.80
CA ALA A 401 -22.23 15.93 2.25
C ALA A 401 -22.54 14.43 2.41
N GLY A 402 -23.29 14.09 3.46
CA GLY A 402 -23.75 12.72 3.74
C GLY A 402 -22.70 11.77 4.35
N LEU A 403 -21.43 12.17 4.46
CA LEU A 403 -20.39 11.33 5.06
C LEU A 403 -20.67 11.02 6.53
N LYS A 404 -20.51 9.74 6.92
CA LYS A 404 -20.66 9.28 8.31
C LYS A 404 -19.49 9.76 9.18
N PRO A 405 -19.68 9.98 10.49
CA PRO A 405 -18.61 10.43 11.39
C PRO A 405 -17.36 9.53 11.38
N ALA A 406 -17.55 8.21 11.31
CA ALA A 406 -16.44 7.26 11.23
C ALA A 406 -15.61 7.42 9.93
N SER A 407 -16.26 7.67 8.79
CA SER A 407 -15.55 7.97 7.53
C SER A 407 -14.73 9.26 7.63
N ARG A 408 -15.27 10.29 8.29
CA ARG A 408 -14.52 11.53 8.57
C ARG A 408 -13.33 11.27 9.49
N GLN A 409 -13.48 10.40 10.49
CA GLN A 409 -12.39 9.98 11.36
C GLN A 409 -11.31 9.22 10.60
N HIS A 410 -11.66 8.35 9.65
CA HIS A 410 -10.67 7.66 8.80
C HIS A 410 -9.85 8.67 7.97
N PHE A 411 -10.50 9.67 7.36
CA PHE A 411 -9.79 10.76 6.68
C PHE A 411 -8.91 11.58 7.62
N ALA A 412 -9.43 11.98 8.79
CA ALA A 412 -8.66 12.70 9.79
C ALA A 412 -7.42 11.90 10.22
N THR A 413 -7.56 10.58 10.37
CA THR A 413 -6.47 9.68 10.74
C THR A 413 -5.41 9.59 9.64
N GLY A 414 -5.83 9.52 8.38
CA GLY A 414 -4.94 9.57 7.23
C GLY A 414 -4.16 10.89 7.12
N ILE A 415 -4.85 12.03 7.25
CA ILE A 415 -4.23 13.37 7.27
C ILE A 415 -3.22 13.49 8.42
N ALA A 416 -3.63 13.13 9.63
CA ALA A 416 -2.80 13.21 10.83
C ALA A 416 -1.61 12.25 10.79
N GLY A 417 -1.72 11.10 10.11
CA GLY A 417 -0.61 10.18 9.88
C GLY A 417 0.59 10.83 9.19
N TYR A 418 0.36 11.86 8.36
CA TYR A 418 1.43 12.64 7.72
C TYR A 418 1.68 13.98 8.42
N ALA A 419 0.66 14.64 8.96
CA ALA A 419 0.81 15.90 9.67
C ALA A 419 1.52 15.76 11.03
N ALA A 420 1.49 14.58 11.65
CA ALA A 420 2.18 14.31 12.91
C ALA A 420 3.71 14.54 12.81
N SER A 421 4.33 14.20 11.68
CA SER A 421 5.77 14.39 11.47
C SER A 421 6.23 15.85 11.51
N PRO A 422 5.62 16.81 10.76
CA PRO A 422 5.95 18.21 10.90
C PRO A 422 5.56 18.79 12.27
N PHE A 423 4.47 18.34 12.91
CA PHE A 423 4.15 18.77 14.27
C PHE A 423 5.20 18.31 15.28
N TRP A 424 5.69 17.08 15.17
CA TRP A 424 6.77 16.56 16.00
C TRP A 424 8.08 17.34 15.75
N LEU A 425 8.41 17.63 14.49
CA LEU A 425 9.57 18.47 14.15
C LEU A 425 9.44 19.88 14.75
N CYS A 426 8.28 20.52 14.64
CA CYS A 426 8.00 21.80 15.27
C CYS A 426 8.12 21.73 16.80
N GLN A 427 7.66 20.65 17.42
CA GLN A 427 7.78 20.43 18.86
C GLN A 427 9.26 20.36 19.29
N LEU A 428 10.13 19.72 18.50
CA LEU A 428 11.57 19.70 18.76
C LEU A 428 12.20 21.09 18.62
N VAL A 429 11.84 21.85 17.58
CA VAL A 429 12.34 23.23 17.38
C VAL A 429 11.91 24.15 18.51
N VAL A 430 10.63 24.10 18.90
CA VAL A 430 10.08 24.86 20.03
C VAL A 430 10.77 24.45 21.34
N GLY A 431 11.02 23.15 21.54
CA GLY A 431 11.77 22.64 22.68
C GLY A 431 13.19 23.23 22.75
N ILE A 432 13.94 23.23 21.65
CA ILE A 432 15.28 23.84 21.59
C ILE A 432 15.20 25.35 21.87
N ALA A 433 14.23 26.05 21.27
CA ALA A 433 14.04 27.49 21.48
C ALA A 433 13.74 27.83 22.95
N LEU A 434 12.93 27.02 23.63
CA LEU A 434 12.67 27.16 25.07
C LEU A 434 13.94 26.98 25.89
N VAL A 435 14.76 25.96 25.59
CA VAL A 435 16.02 25.75 26.32
C VAL A 435 16.99 26.91 26.09
N LEU A 436 17.13 27.39 24.85
CA LEU A 436 17.93 28.58 24.54
C LEU A 436 17.43 29.80 25.29
N GLN A 437 16.11 30.05 25.31
CA GLN A 437 15.53 31.13 26.10
C GLN A 437 15.88 31.00 27.58
N THR A 438 15.85 29.79 28.16
CA THR A 438 16.24 29.59 29.56
C THR A 438 17.75 29.73 29.81
N ALA A 439 18.60 29.40 28.84
CA ALA A 439 20.05 29.51 28.96
C ALA A 439 20.55 30.96 28.85
N TYR A 440 19.88 31.79 28.04
CA TYR A 440 20.30 33.17 27.77
C TYR A 440 19.47 34.24 28.50
N VAL A 441 18.24 33.96 28.93
CA VAL A 441 17.46 34.86 29.79
C VAL A 441 17.82 34.56 31.24
N LYS A 442 18.57 35.47 31.89
CA LYS A 442 18.92 35.37 33.31
C LYS A 442 17.65 35.11 34.14
N PRO A 443 17.64 34.08 35.01
CA PRO A 443 16.54 33.91 35.96
C PRO A 443 16.52 35.11 36.92
N GLU A 444 15.49 35.95 36.83
CA GLU A 444 15.16 36.89 37.89
C GLU A 444 14.52 36.10 39.03
N TYR A 445 15.32 35.74 40.04
CA TYR A 445 14.86 35.06 41.24
C TYR A 445 13.98 35.94 42.13
N PHE A 446 14.05 37.26 41.92
CA PHE A 446 13.29 38.30 42.61
C PHE A 446 12.69 39.25 41.56
N THR A 447 11.37 39.22 41.40
CA THR A 447 10.63 40.22 40.59
C THR A 447 10.42 41.49 41.42
N THR A 448 10.09 42.61 40.78
CA THR A 448 9.74 43.90 41.45
C THR A 448 8.40 43.87 42.19
N GLU A 449 7.70 42.74 42.18
CA GLU A 449 6.51 42.48 43.01
C GLU A 449 6.95 41.81 44.33
N PHE A 450 6.47 42.30 45.47
CA PHE A 450 6.79 41.76 46.80
C PHE A 450 6.36 40.27 46.90
N GLY A 451 7.31 39.35 46.73
CA GLY A 451 7.14 37.91 46.94
C GLY A 451 8.10 37.38 48.01
N LEU A 452 7.57 36.69 49.02
CA LEU A 452 8.35 36.12 50.15
C LEU A 452 9.16 34.86 49.79
N TYR A 453 9.09 34.40 48.53
CA TYR A 453 9.72 33.16 48.07
C TYR A 453 10.47 33.35 46.75
N PRO A 454 11.67 32.77 46.60
CA PRO A 454 12.42 32.82 45.35
C PRO A 454 11.73 32.01 44.24
N VAL A 455 11.72 32.54 43.02
CA VAL A 455 11.22 31.84 41.82
C VAL A 455 12.33 30.95 41.26
N PHE A 456 12.24 29.64 41.50
CA PHE A 456 13.20 28.63 41.02
C PHE A 456 12.98 28.25 39.54
N PRO A 457 13.99 27.68 38.85
CA PRO A 457 14.01 27.49 37.39
C PRO A 457 12.79 26.77 36.76
N ARG A 458 12.60 27.04 35.46
CA ARG A 458 11.33 27.08 34.69
C ARG A 458 10.67 25.74 34.26
N PHE A 459 11.11 24.58 34.73
CA PHE A 459 10.54 23.27 34.35
C PHE A 459 10.63 22.27 35.51
N ASP A 460 9.58 21.47 35.75
CA ASP A 460 9.61 20.33 36.70
C ASP A 460 10.21 19.10 36.01
N PRO A 461 11.47 18.73 36.30
CA PRO A 461 12.15 17.63 35.61
C PRO A 461 11.56 16.26 35.95
N VAL A 462 10.96 16.10 37.13
CA VAL A 462 10.35 14.83 37.56
C VAL A 462 9.05 14.61 36.80
N ARG A 463 8.19 15.62 36.72
CA ARG A 463 6.96 15.56 35.91
C ARG A 463 7.26 15.38 34.42
N ALA A 464 8.27 16.07 33.89
CA ALA A 464 8.70 15.88 32.50
C ALA A 464 9.14 14.43 32.22
N LEU A 465 9.89 13.81 33.15
CA LEU A 465 10.30 12.40 33.03
C LEU A 465 9.10 11.44 33.15
N GLN A 466 8.16 11.70 34.06
CA GLN A 466 6.93 10.92 34.19
C GLN A 466 6.06 10.99 32.94
N LEU A 467 5.89 12.19 32.37
CA LEU A 467 5.13 12.42 31.14
C LEU A 467 5.79 11.72 29.95
N PHE A 468 7.12 11.73 29.87
CA PHE A 468 7.86 10.97 28.86
C PHE A 468 7.68 9.47 29.04
N GLY A 469 7.82 8.95 30.26
CA GLY A 469 7.58 7.53 30.57
C GLY A 469 6.16 7.10 30.19
N LEU A 470 5.16 7.92 30.50
CA LEU A 470 3.77 7.71 30.08
C LEU A 470 3.64 7.69 28.55
N THR A 471 4.19 8.69 27.87
CA THR A 471 4.12 8.82 26.41
C THR A 471 4.80 7.63 25.72
N MET A 472 5.98 7.21 26.18
CA MET A 472 6.69 6.03 25.69
C MET A 472 5.92 4.74 25.97
N GLY A 473 5.33 4.62 27.16
CA GLY A 473 4.48 3.48 27.52
C GLY A 473 3.30 3.33 26.56
N ILE A 474 2.58 4.42 26.29
CA ILE A 474 1.44 4.44 25.36
C ILE A 474 1.90 4.17 23.92
N LEU A 475 3.01 4.80 23.49
CA LEU A 475 3.55 4.65 22.14
C LEU A 475 4.01 3.22 21.85
N LEU A 476 4.70 2.56 22.80
CA LEU A 476 5.24 1.22 22.63
C LEU A 476 4.25 0.11 22.98
N ALA A 477 3.17 0.43 23.71
CA ALA A 477 2.20 -0.57 24.16
C ALA A 477 1.62 -1.45 23.04
N PRO A 478 1.22 -0.95 21.86
CA PRO A 478 0.74 -1.82 20.78
C PRO A 478 1.76 -2.90 20.37
N LYS A 479 3.06 -2.59 20.42
CA LYS A 479 4.12 -3.56 20.16
C LYS A 479 4.20 -4.63 21.25
N PHE A 480 4.13 -4.21 22.51
CA PHE A 480 4.12 -5.15 23.65
C PHE A 480 2.87 -6.02 23.67
N LEU A 481 1.69 -5.50 23.31
CA LEU A 481 0.45 -6.26 23.19
C LEU A 481 0.56 -7.33 22.10
N GLY A 482 1.11 -6.98 20.93
CA GLY A 482 1.37 -7.94 19.85
C GLY A 482 2.40 -9.00 20.24
N LEU A 483 3.47 -8.61 20.91
CA LEU A 483 4.47 -9.53 21.46
C LEU A 483 3.84 -10.51 22.46
N LEU A 484 3.00 -10.01 23.38
CA LEU A 484 2.33 -10.84 24.38
C LEU A 484 1.40 -11.87 23.72
N LEU A 485 0.61 -11.47 22.72
CA LEU A 485 -0.22 -12.42 21.95
C LEU A 485 0.64 -13.47 21.25
N ALA A 486 1.73 -13.06 20.60
CA ALA A 486 2.63 -13.98 19.91
C ALA A 486 3.34 -14.94 20.88
N LEU A 487 3.58 -14.53 22.14
CA LEU A 487 4.12 -15.39 23.19
C LEU A 487 3.09 -16.40 23.73
N ILE A 488 1.82 -16.00 23.82
CA ILE A 488 0.71 -16.87 24.26
C ILE A 488 0.33 -17.87 23.16
N ASP A 489 0.40 -17.47 21.89
CA ASP A 489 0.14 -18.32 20.73
C ASP A 489 1.31 -19.32 20.50
N GLY A 490 1.13 -20.56 20.98
CA GLY A 490 2.14 -21.61 20.88
C GLY A 490 2.65 -21.89 19.45
N PRO A 491 1.77 -22.07 18.45
CA PRO A 491 2.16 -22.16 17.04
C PRO A 491 3.00 -20.97 16.55
N VAL A 492 2.54 -19.73 16.74
CA VAL A 492 3.28 -18.53 16.31
C VAL A 492 4.63 -18.42 17.01
N ARG A 493 4.66 -18.58 18.34
CA ARG A 493 5.89 -18.56 19.15
C ARG A 493 6.93 -19.55 18.65
N ARG A 494 6.53 -20.79 18.35
CA ARG A 494 7.44 -21.83 17.85
C ARG A 494 7.96 -21.50 16.46
N ALA A 495 7.09 -20.97 15.59
CA ALA A 495 7.46 -20.60 14.24
C ALA A 495 8.45 -19.41 14.20
N CYS A 496 8.34 -18.48 15.15
CA CYS A 496 9.30 -17.39 15.37
C CYS A 496 10.61 -17.80 16.08
N GLY A 497 10.83 -19.09 16.34
CA GLY A 497 12.07 -19.59 16.95
C GLY A 497 12.07 -19.62 18.48
N GLY A 498 10.91 -19.51 19.13
CA GLY A 498 10.74 -19.58 20.59
C GLY A 498 10.69 -18.21 21.27
N ALA A 499 10.40 -18.20 22.58
CA ALA A 499 10.18 -16.97 23.35
C ALA A 499 11.40 -16.02 23.33
N GLY A 500 12.61 -16.56 23.59
CA GLY A 500 13.82 -15.73 23.64
C GLY A 500 14.14 -15.03 22.31
N ARG A 501 14.06 -15.76 21.19
CA ARG A 501 14.28 -15.17 19.85
C ARG A 501 13.18 -14.20 19.45
N LEU A 502 11.93 -14.47 19.83
CA LEU A 502 10.82 -13.55 19.59
C LEU A 502 11.00 -12.22 20.35
N VAL A 503 11.39 -12.27 21.63
CA VAL A 503 11.69 -11.07 22.42
C VAL A 503 12.90 -10.32 21.84
N ALA A 504 13.99 -11.02 21.52
CA ALA A 504 15.15 -10.40 20.89
C ALA A 504 14.82 -9.74 19.54
N SER A 505 13.95 -10.37 18.74
CA SER A 505 13.47 -9.83 17.47
C SER A 505 12.64 -8.56 17.67
N CYS A 506 11.77 -8.54 18.69
CA CYS A 506 11.01 -7.35 19.07
C CYS A 506 11.94 -6.21 19.52
N LEU A 507 12.97 -6.49 20.32
CA LEU A 507 13.95 -5.47 20.73
C LEU A 507 14.75 -4.90 19.55
N ILE A 508 15.20 -5.76 18.62
CA ILE A 508 15.89 -5.34 17.40
C ILE A 508 14.98 -4.47 16.54
N GLU A 509 13.72 -4.89 16.37
CA GLU A 509 12.71 -4.11 15.63
C GLU A 509 12.48 -2.75 16.29
N ILE A 510 12.28 -2.69 17.61
CA ILE A 510 12.07 -1.43 18.34
C ILE A 510 13.27 -0.50 18.16
N LEU A 511 14.49 -1.01 18.29
CA LEU A 511 15.71 -0.22 18.11
C LEU A 511 15.83 0.33 16.68
N LEU A 512 15.65 -0.52 15.67
CA LEU A 512 15.75 -0.10 14.27
C LEU A 512 14.63 0.88 13.90
N SER A 513 13.40 0.62 14.30
CA SER A 513 12.28 1.53 14.08
C SER A 513 12.46 2.86 14.80
N ALA A 514 13.00 2.88 16.02
CA ALA A 514 13.31 4.10 16.76
C ALA A 514 14.40 4.93 16.06
N LEU A 515 15.41 4.29 15.46
CA LEU A 515 16.45 4.96 14.68
C LEU A 515 15.95 5.47 13.32
N ILE A 516 15.00 4.76 12.71
CA ILE A 516 14.37 5.14 11.42
C ILE A 516 13.38 6.30 11.62
N ALA A 517 12.67 6.36 12.74
CA ALA A 517 11.61 7.34 12.97
C ALA A 517 12.03 8.81 12.78
N PRO A 518 13.18 9.29 13.29
CA PRO A 518 13.66 10.65 13.02
C PRO A 518 13.97 10.92 11.54
N ILE A 519 14.49 9.93 10.83
CA ILE A 519 14.77 10.03 9.39
C ILE A 519 13.45 10.16 8.63
N ALA A 520 12.48 9.29 8.95
CA ALA A 520 11.13 9.34 8.39
C ALA A 520 10.43 10.68 8.69
N MET A 521 10.56 11.20 9.92
CA MET A 521 10.00 12.50 10.32
C MET A 521 10.49 13.62 9.40
N VAL A 522 11.80 13.72 9.13
CA VAL A 522 12.33 14.80 8.28
C VAL A 522 11.91 14.62 6.82
N ILE A 523 11.91 13.38 6.30
CA ILE A 523 11.46 13.07 4.94
C ILE A 523 9.98 13.40 4.74
N GLN A 524 9.12 12.98 5.68
CA GLN A 524 7.68 13.22 5.64
C GLN A 524 7.38 14.70 5.82
N SER A 525 8.05 15.39 6.75
CA SER A 525 7.92 16.84 6.92
C SER A 525 8.27 17.59 5.64
N GLY A 526 9.39 17.24 5.01
CA GLY A 526 9.79 17.83 3.72
C GLY A 526 8.78 17.54 2.60
N SER A 527 8.17 16.36 2.59
CA SER A 527 7.10 16.01 1.65
C SER A 527 5.84 16.85 1.87
N VAL A 528 5.38 16.97 3.12
CA VAL A 528 4.22 17.79 3.51
C VAL A 528 4.44 19.26 3.14
N PHE A 529 5.59 19.86 3.51
CA PHE A 529 5.90 21.25 3.14
C PHE A 529 5.96 21.46 1.63
N SER A 530 6.52 20.51 0.88
CA SER A 530 6.59 20.53 -0.58
C SER A 530 5.19 20.50 -1.21
N ILE A 531 4.28 19.66 -0.69
CA ILE A 531 2.88 19.58 -1.14
C ILE A 531 2.12 20.88 -0.80
N LEU A 532 2.30 21.41 0.42
CA LEU A 532 1.69 22.68 0.82
C LEU A 532 2.20 23.86 -0.03
N ALA A 533 3.45 23.80 -0.49
CA ALA A 533 4.03 24.77 -1.43
C ALA A 533 3.59 24.57 -2.90
N GLY A 534 2.65 23.65 -3.17
CA GLY A 534 2.07 23.44 -4.50
C GLY A 534 2.89 22.53 -5.44
N ARG A 535 3.89 21.80 -4.93
CA ARG A 535 4.69 20.88 -5.75
C ARG A 535 4.03 19.51 -5.85
N ASP A 536 3.62 19.14 -7.05
CA ASP A 536 3.08 17.81 -7.34
C ASP A 536 4.15 16.73 -7.24
N THR A 537 3.75 15.52 -6.89
CA THR A 537 4.65 14.38 -6.72
C THR A 537 5.01 13.71 -8.06
N GLY A 538 4.17 13.88 -9.09
CA GLY A 538 4.28 13.11 -10.32
C GLY A 538 4.06 11.60 -10.09
N TRP A 539 4.21 10.80 -11.15
CA TRP A 539 4.13 9.34 -11.08
C TRP A 539 5.39 8.72 -11.70
N ASN A 540 6.37 8.41 -10.85
CA ASN A 540 7.53 7.63 -11.26
C ASN A 540 7.30 6.14 -10.91
N PRO A 541 7.65 5.19 -11.79
CA PRO A 541 7.56 3.77 -11.50
C PRO A 541 8.31 3.44 -10.21
N GLN A 542 7.66 2.65 -9.35
CA GLN A 542 8.27 2.16 -8.14
C GLN A 542 9.16 0.96 -8.47
N ARG A 543 10.40 0.95 -7.99
CA ARG A 543 11.28 -0.22 -8.11
C ARG A 543 10.77 -1.33 -7.19
N ARG A 544 10.56 -2.53 -7.74
CA ARG A 544 10.05 -3.71 -7.00
C ARG A 544 11.10 -4.82 -6.84
N ASP A 545 12.30 -4.66 -7.39
CA ASP A 545 13.39 -5.64 -7.29
C ASP A 545 14.43 -5.25 -6.25
N ASP A 546 15.08 -6.26 -5.65
CA ASP A 546 16.04 -6.17 -4.55
C ASP A 546 17.40 -5.55 -4.94
N GLY A 547 17.47 -4.79 -6.03
CA GLY A 547 18.68 -4.15 -6.51
C GLY A 547 19.19 -3.07 -5.56
N SER A 548 20.47 -3.14 -5.17
CA SER A 548 21.08 -2.17 -4.27
C SER A 548 21.11 -0.76 -4.90
N ILE A 549 20.78 0.24 -4.09
CA ILE A 549 20.89 1.66 -4.50
C ILE A 549 22.38 2.03 -4.43
N PRO A 550 22.95 2.66 -5.47
CA PRO A 550 24.34 3.13 -5.44
C PRO A 550 24.58 3.99 -4.20
N PHE A 551 25.67 3.73 -3.47
CA PHE A 551 25.96 4.43 -2.21
C PHE A 551 26.01 5.96 -2.37
N ALA A 552 26.50 6.44 -3.52
CA ALA A 552 26.52 7.86 -3.87
C ALA A 552 25.12 8.50 -3.87
N ASP A 553 24.10 7.77 -4.30
CA ASP A 553 22.71 8.25 -4.30
C ASP A 553 22.14 8.33 -2.89
N ILE A 554 22.51 7.38 -2.03
CA ILE A 554 22.15 7.38 -0.60
C ILE A 554 22.75 8.60 0.10
N VAL A 555 24.05 8.86 -0.11
CA VAL A 555 24.74 10.03 0.46
C VAL A 555 24.08 11.32 -0.03
N ARG A 556 23.83 11.45 -1.34
CA ARG A 556 23.18 12.65 -1.91
C ARG A 556 21.82 12.92 -1.27
N ARG A 557 21.05 11.87 -0.99
CA ARG A 557 19.71 11.97 -0.39
C ARG A 557 19.74 12.25 1.10
N HIS A 558 20.68 11.68 1.85
CA HIS A 558 20.70 11.76 3.33
C HIS A 558 21.74 12.72 3.92
N ARG A 559 22.62 13.35 3.12
CA ARG A 559 23.64 14.29 3.62
C ARG A 559 23.09 15.40 4.51
N TRP A 560 21.93 15.95 4.17
CA TRP A 560 21.31 17.02 4.95
C TRP A 560 20.67 16.51 6.24
N HIS A 561 20.21 15.26 6.29
CA HIS A 561 19.72 14.63 7.52
C HIS A 561 20.88 14.44 8.50
N THR A 562 22.01 13.90 8.02
CA THR A 562 23.22 13.74 8.85
C THR A 562 23.77 15.09 9.32
N ALA A 563 23.84 16.10 8.45
CA ALA A 563 24.27 17.44 8.83
C ALA A 563 23.34 18.06 9.89
N LEU A 564 22.02 17.94 9.74
CA LEU A 564 21.06 18.40 10.74
C LEU A 564 21.25 17.69 12.08
N GLY A 565 21.47 16.37 12.07
CA GLY A 565 21.77 15.60 13.27
C GLY A 565 23.05 16.06 13.96
N LEU A 566 24.13 16.25 13.21
CA LEU A 566 25.42 16.72 13.74
C LEU A 566 25.32 18.12 14.33
N VAL A 567 24.73 19.08 13.62
CA VAL A 567 24.56 20.46 14.09
C VAL A 567 23.69 20.49 15.36
N SER A 568 22.55 19.79 15.33
CA SER A 568 21.65 19.72 16.50
C SER A 568 22.32 19.02 17.68
N GLY A 569 23.14 17.99 17.43
CA GLY A 569 23.89 17.27 18.46
C GLY A 569 24.96 18.13 19.12
N VAL A 570 25.78 18.82 18.32
CA VAL A 570 26.81 19.75 18.84
C VAL A 570 26.15 20.89 19.61
N ALA A 571 25.08 21.48 19.06
CA ALA A 571 24.34 22.55 19.73
C ALA A 571 23.74 22.08 21.07
N ALA A 572 23.05 20.93 21.08
CA ALA A 572 22.46 20.38 22.30
C ALA A 572 23.53 20.08 23.35
N PHE A 573 24.66 19.49 22.96
CA PHE A 573 25.77 19.18 23.88
C PHE A 573 26.42 20.45 24.45
N ALA A 574 26.60 21.47 23.62
CA ALA A 574 27.17 22.76 24.03
C ALA A 574 26.24 23.54 24.98
N ILE A 575 24.92 23.40 24.83
CA ILE A 575 23.93 24.04 25.70
C ILE A 575 23.81 23.30 27.04
N ALA A 576 23.55 21.99 27.00
CA ALA A 576 23.44 21.15 28.19
C ALA A 576 23.57 19.66 27.83
N THR A 577 24.46 18.93 28.52
CA THR A 577 24.61 17.49 28.32
C THR A 577 23.31 16.72 28.57
N SER A 578 22.48 17.16 29.51
CA SER A 578 21.16 16.58 29.76
C SER A 578 20.22 16.71 28.57
N LEU A 579 20.22 17.86 27.86
CA LEU A 579 19.44 18.06 26.63
C LEU A 579 19.95 17.16 25.51
N PHE A 580 21.27 17.02 25.35
CA PHE A 580 21.86 16.10 24.39
C PHE A 580 21.44 14.65 24.64
N LEU A 581 21.55 14.17 25.88
CA LEU A 581 21.15 12.82 26.26
C LEU A 581 19.64 12.60 26.06
N TRP A 582 18.82 13.61 26.35
CA TRP A 582 17.38 13.58 26.11
C TRP A 582 17.03 13.45 24.63
N MET A 583 17.70 14.21 23.77
CA MET A 583 17.50 14.19 22.33
C MET A 583 18.28 13.09 21.62
N ALA A 584 19.08 12.30 22.35
CA ALA A 584 20.03 11.36 21.77
C ALA A 584 19.39 10.34 20.80
N PRO A 585 18.22 9.73 21.06
CA PRO A 585 17.61 8.83 20.08
C PRO A 585 17.31 9.52 18.74
N THR A 586 16.81 10.75 18.78
CA THR A 586 16.51 11.55 17.59
C THR A 586 17.79 11.96 16.86
N ILE A 587 18.77 12.49 17.61
CA ILE A 587 20.06 12.94 17.06
C ILE A 587 20.80 11.75 16.44
N LEU A 588 20.85 10.61 17.13
CA LEU A 588 21.55 9.41 16.67
C LEU A 588 20.91 8.87 15.39
N GLY A 589 19.58 8.81 15.31
CA GLY A 589 18.88 8.42 14.08
C GLY A 589 19.23 9.32 12.89
N LEU A 590 19.30 10.64 13.10
CA LEU A 590 19.67 11.61 12.06
C LEU A 590 21.14 11.53 11.66
N VAL A 591 22.07 11.46 12.63
CA VAL A 591 23.51 11.31 12.36
C VAL A 591 23.77 10.04 11.56
N LEU A 592 23.14 8.93 11.96
CA LEU A 592 23.27 7.64 11.30
C LEU A 592 22.36 7.48 10.06
N ALA A 593 21.76 8.54 9.52
CA ALA A 593 20.82 8.44 8.41
C ALA A 593 21.42 7.74 7.17
N ILE A 594 22.66 8.06 6.80
CA ILE A 594 23.37 7.42 5.68
C ILE A 594 23.61 5.92 5.94
N PRO A 595 24.29 5.49 7.03
CA PRO A 595 24.55 4.08 7.27
C PRO A 595 23.26 3.27 7.51
N ILE A 596 22.26 3.84 8.19
CA ILE A 596 20.95 3.19 8.36
C ILE A 596 20.28 2.99 7.01
N SER A 597 20.21 4.03 6.17
CA SER A 597 19.60 3.91 4.84
C SER A 597 20.34 2.91 3.96
N TRP A 598 21.68 2.87 4.01
CA TRP A 598 22.47 1.87 3.32
C TRP A 598 22.16 0.46 3.83
N ALA A 599 22.22 0.24 5.14
CA ALA A 599 21.94 -1.05 5.78
C ALA A 599 20.51 -1.53 5.48
N SER A 600 19.55 -0.60 5.39
CA SER A 600 18.14 -0.87 5.12
C SER A 600 17.93 -1.69 3.83
N GLY A 601 18.69 -1.38 2.78
CA GLY A 601 18.63 -2.06 1.49
C GLY A 601 19.58 -3.25 1.35
N GLN A 602 20.36 -3.59 2.38
CA GLN A 602 21.32 -4.71 2.29
C GLN A 602 20.62 -6.06 2.50
N LEU A 603 20.70 -6.91 1.46
CA LEU A 603 20.27 -8.30 1.52
C LEU A 603 21.09 -9.12 2.50
N ALA A 604 22.41 -8.94 2.53
CA ALA A 604 23.32 -9.71 3.38
C ALA A 604 23.00 -9.58 4.87
N LEU A 605 22.68 -8.36 5.33
CA LEU A 605 22.30 -8.10 6.73
C LEU A 605 20.98 -8.77 7.08
N GLY A 606 19.97 -8.69 6.21
CA GLY A 606 18.70 -9.35 6.42
C GLY A 606 18.82 -10.87 6.45
N LEU A 607 19.58 -11.46 5.52
CA LEU A 607 19.84 -12.91 5.50
C LEU A 607 20.66 -13.36 6.73
N ALA A 608 21.58 -12.54 7.24
CA ALA A 608 22.32 -12.86 8.46
C ALA A 608 21.39 -12.98 9.69
N LEU A 609 20.43 -12.07 9.84
CA LEU A 609 19.40 -12.15 10.89
C LEU A 609 18.53 -13.40 10.71
N LYS A 610 18.10 -13.68 9.47
CA LYS A 610 17.31 -14.87 9.12
C LYS A 610 18.03 -16.17 9.51
N ARG A 611 19.32 -16.30 9.17
CA ARG A 611 20.15 -17.47 9.51
C ARG A 611 20.28 -17.66 11.04
N ARG A 612 20.29 -16.57 11.80
CA ARG A 612 20.29 -16.60 13.28
C ARG A 612 18.90 -16.85 13.89
N GLY A 613 17.86 -16.94 13.07
CA GLY A 613 16.47 -17.10 13.52
C GLY A 613 15.90 -15.82 14.17
N LEU A 614 16.43 -14.65 13.84
CA LEU A 614 15.98 -13.34 14.32
C LEU A 614 15.11 -12.66 13.27
N LEU A 615 14.12 -11.89 13.72
CA LEU A 615 13.06 -11.29 12.88
C LEU A 615 12.38 -12.36 12.01
N MET A 616 12.16 -13.55 12.56
CA MET A 616 11.56 -14.67 11.83
C MET A 616 10.03 -14.62 11.97
N THR A 617 9.33 -14.71 10.84
CA THR A 617 7.86 -14.81 10.82
C THR A 617 7.41 -16.26 10.57
N PRO A 618 6.17 -16.64 10.97
CA PRO A 618 5.63 -17.96 10.68
C PRO A 618 5.68 -18.32 9.18
N GLU A 619 5.35 -17.34 8.35
CA GLU A 619 5.31 -17.43 6.88
C GLU A 619 6.70 -17.59 6.27
N GLU A 620 7.78 -17.29 6.99
CA GLU A 620 9.13 -17.61 6.50
C GLU A 620 9.62 -18.98 6.95
N ARG A 621 9.10 -19.46 8.10
CA ARG A 621 9.51 -20.73 8.67
C ARG A 621 8.83 -21.88 7.93
N ALA A 622 7.56 -21.68 7.62
CA ALA A 622 6.76 -22.53 6.76
C ALA A 622 6.14 -21.63 5.67
N PRO A 623 6.85 -21.42 4.54
CA PRO A 623 6.33 -20.64 3.43
C PRO A 623 4.94 -21.10 3.00
N PRO A 624 3.98 -20.18 2.83
CA PRO A 624 2.64 -20.54 2.37
C PRO A 624 2.72 -21.33 1.05
N PRO A 625 1.98 -22.44 0.89
CA PRO A 625 2.01 -23.25 -0.34
C PRO A 625 1.77 -22.42 -1.60
N ILE A 626 0.86 -21.43 -1.51
CA ILE A 626 0.56 -20.50 -2.59
C ILE A 626 1.79 -19.67 -3.02
N ALA A 627 2.62 -19.25 -2.07
CA ALA A 627 3.83 -18.47 -2.34
C ALA A 627 4.92 -19.33 -2.98
N ILE A 628 5.07 -20.58 -2.54
CA ILE A 628 5.98 -21.55 -3.16
C ILE A 628 5.54 -21.81 -4.61
N ARG A 629 4.24 -22.05 -4.82
CA ARG A 629 3.68 -22.33 -6.15
C ARG A 629 3.86 -21.14 -7.09
N ALA A 630 3.53 -19.93 -6.65
CA ALA A 630 3.74 -18.71 -7.43
C ALA A 630 5.23 -18.50 -7.76
N GLY A 631 6.15 -18.77 -6.83
CA GLY A 631 7.59 -18.69 -7.09
C GLY A 631 8.07 -19.69 -8.15
N ALA A 632 7.60 -20.93 -8.09
CA ALA A 632 7.94 -21.96 -9.09
C ALA A 632 7.40 -21.59 -10.48
N LEU A 633 6.16 -21.09 -10.56
CA LEU A 633 5.55 -20.61 -11.81
C LEU A 633 6.27 -19.37 -12.35
N ALA A 634 6.71 -18.46 -11.48
CA ALA A 634 7.48 -17.28 -11.88
C ALA A 634 8.83 -17.69 -12.48
N ALA A 635 9.55 -18.64 -11.87
CA ALA A 635 10.79 -19.17 -12.42
C ALA A 635 10.58 -19.85 -13.78
N ARG A 636 9.49 -20.63 -13.94
CA ARG A 636 9.10 -21.21 -15.23
C ARG A 636 8.87 -20.12 -16.29
N ASN A 637 8.14 -19.07 -15.92
CA ASN A 637 7.80 -17.97 -16.82
C ASN A 637 9.04 -17.13 -17.19
N GLN A 638 9.97 -16.92 -16.26
CA GLN A 638 11.26 -16.28 -16.52
C GLN A 638 12.13 -17.12 -17.46
N ALA A 639 12.20 -18.43 -17.26
CA ALA A 639 12.93 -19.33 -18.16
C ALA A 639 12.35 -19.35 -19.59
N ARG A 640 11.06 -19.03 -19.76
CA ARG A 640 10.41 -18.81 -21.06
C ARG A 640 10.63 -17.40 -21.62
N GLY A 641 11.42 -16.57 -20.93
CA GLY A 641 11.74 -15.21 -21.32
C GLY A 641 10.54 -14.28 -21.36
N LEU A 642 9.53 -14.47 -20.48
CA LEU A 642 8.29 -13.69 -20.51
C LEU A 642 8.47 -12.20 -20.17
N ASP A 643 9.59 -11.76 -19.61
CA ASP A 643 9.86 -10.36 -19.22
C ASP A 643 10.83 -9.60 -20.14
N GLU A 644 11.77 -10.26 -20.82
CA GLU A 644 12.99 -9.62 -21.37
C GLU A 644 13.01 -9.46 -22.91
N ALA A 645 11.85 -9.29 -23.55
CA ALA A 645 11.77 -9.25 -25.01
C ALA A 645 11.42 -7.85 -25.55
N ASP A 646 12.15 -7.41 -26.59
CA ASP A 646 11.82 -6.20 -27.35
C ASP A 646 10.49 -6.37 -28.08
N ALA A 647 9.54 -5.46 -27.84
CA ALA A 647 8.19 -5.56 -28.38
C ALA A 647 8.14 -5.70 -29.90
N LEU A 648 8.88 -4.85 -30.62
CA LEU A 648 8.83 -4.79 -32.08
C LEU A 648 9.42 -6.06 -32.70
N ALA A 649 10.57 -6.50 -32.19
CA ALA A 649 11.19 -7.74 -32.64
C ALA A 649 10.31 -8.96 -32.36
N THR A 650 9.64 -8.98 -31.21
CA THR A 650 8.75 -10.09 -30.83
C THR A 650 7.53 -10.17 -31.74
N LEU A 651 6.90 -9.04 -32.06
CA LEU A 651 5.74 -9.00 -32.97
C LEU A 651 6.13 -9.32 -34.42
N HIS A 652 7.31 -8.87 -34.87
CA HIS A 652 7.82 -9.20 -36.21
C HIS A 652 8.13 -10.70 -36.34
N ALA A 653 8.71 -11.31 -35.31
CA ALA A 653 9.09 -12.72 -35.32
C ALA A 653 7.91 -13.71 -35.13
N ASP A 654 6.80 -13.30 -34.51
CA ASP A 654 5.61 -14.13 -34.28
C ASP A 654 4.35 -13.50 -34.92
N PRO A 655 4.02 -13.87 -36.17
CA PRO A 655 2.83 -13.37 -36.86
C PRO A 655 1.52 -13.67 -36.13
N GLY A 656 1.45 -14.79 -35.38
CA GLY A 656 0.26 -15.14 -34.61
C GLY A 656 0.05 -14.21 -33.41
N LEU A 657 1.14 -13.79 -32.76
CA LEU A 657 1.08 -12.77 -31.71
C LEU A 657 0.71 -11.39 -32.29
N ALA A 658 1.25 -11.01 -33.45
CA ALA A 658 0.90 -9.76 -34.11
C ALA A 658 -0.59 -9.67 -34.50
N GLU A 659 -1.15 -10.78 -35.00
CA GLU A 659 -2.57 -10.89 -35.28
C GLU A 659 -3.41 -10.80 -33.99
N ALA A 660 -3.00 -11.53 -32.94
CA ALA A 660 -3.67 -11.49 -31.64
C ALA A 660 -3.68 -10.08 -31.05
N HIS A 661 -2.52 -9.39 -31.05
CA HIS A 661 -2.38 -8.00 -30.61
C HIS A 661 -3.36 -7.08 -31.36
N THR A 662 -3.37 -7.16 -32.70
CA THR A 662 -4.26 -6.37 -33.57
C THR A 662 -5.75 -6.59 -33.27
N ARG A 663 -6.13 -7.83 -32.92
CA ARG A 663 -7.50 -8.18 -32.51
C ARG A 663 -7.84 -7.67 -31.11
N MET A 664 -6.88 -7.64 -30.19
CA MET A 664 -7.06 -7.13 -28.82
C MET A 664 -7.08 -5.61 -28.73
N LEU A 665 -6.63 -4.89 -29.76
CA LEU A 665 -6.68 -3.44 -29.78
C LEU A 665 -8.12 -2.90 -29.70
N PRO A 666 -8.37 -1.84 -28.91
CA PRO A 666 -9.68 -1.21 -28.86
C PRO A 666 -10.08 -0.64 -30.23
N SER A 667 -11.38 -0.40 -30.40
CA SER A 667 -11.90 0.33 -31.56
C SER A 667 -11.26 1.72 -31.63
N ALA A 668 -10.87 2.14 -32.83
CA ALA A 668 -10.24 3.44 -33.02
C ALA A 668 -11.29 4.55 -32.86
N GLU A 669 -11.09 5.44 -31.88
CA GLU A 669 -11.88 6.66 -31.77
C GLU A 669 -11.43 7.69 -32.84
N PRO A 670 -12.37 8.36 -33.53
CA PRO A 670 -12.03 9.44 -34.44
C PRO A 670 -11.32 10.58 -33.70
N ARG A 671 -10.14 11.00 -34.17
CA ARG A 671 -9.51 12.22 -33.65
C ARG A 671 -10.23 13.47 -34.15
N PRO A 672 -10.36 14.54 -33.33
CA PRO A 672 -10.81 15.84 -33.80
C PRO A 672 -9.95 16.35 -34.94
N ARG A 673 -10.57 16.92 -35.99
CA ARG A 673 -9.85 17.49 -37.13
C ARG A 673 -8.90 18.60 -36.66
N GLY A 674 -7.68 18.60 -37.19
CA GLY A 674 -6.64 19.58 -36.84
C GLY A 674 -5.87 19.28 -35.54
N SER A 675 -6.28 18.27 -34.76
CA SER A 675 -5.51 17.80 -33.61
C SER A 675 -4.52 16.73 -34.04
N VAL A 676 -3.23 17.09 -34.09
CA VAL A 676 -2.15 16.17 -34.44
C VAL A 676 -1.61 15.53 -33.18
N ASP A 677 -1.53 14.20 -33.19
CA ASP A 677 -0.82 13.42 -32.18
C ASP A 677 0.64 13.29 -32.63
N VAL A 678 1.51 14.03 -31.94
CA VAL A 678 2.94 14.16 -32.31
C VAL A 678 3.64 12.81 -32.27
N ASP A 679 3.43 12.03 -31.20
CA ASP A 679 4.09 10.74 -31.02
C ASP A 679 3.66 9.74 -32.12
N HIS A 680 2.38 9.74 -32.47
CA HIS A 680 1.84 8.92 -33.57
C HIS A 680 2.35 9.35 -34.94
N THR A 681 2.46 10.66 -35.19
CA THR A 681 2.93 11.19 -36.48
C THR A 681 4.41 10.89 -36.69
N LEU A 682 5.22 11.06 -35.64
CA LEU A 682 6.65 10.72 -35.67
C LEU A 682 6.84 9.21 -35.85
N ALA A 683 6.06 8.38 -35.14
CA ALA A 683 6.10 6.94 -35.33
C ALA A 683 5.80 6.56 -36.78
N GLN A 684 4.73 7.13 -37.36
CA GLN A 684 4.36 6.88 -38.75
C GLN A 684 5.47 7.26 -39.73
N ALA A 685 6.04 8.46 -39.61
CA ALA A 685 7.10 8.93 -40.51
C ALA A 685 8.31 8.00 -40.48
N LYS A 686 8.80 7.67 -39.27
CA LYS A 686 9.98 6.81 -39.07
C LYS A 686 9.78 5.39 -39.59
N VAL A 687 8.59 4.80 -39.37
CA VAL A 687 8.31 3.40 -39.74
C VAL A 687 8.05 3.25 -41.24
N VAL A 688 7.52 4.29 -41.88
CA VAL A 688 7.38 4.31 -43.34
C VAL A 688 8.75 4.34 -44.01
N GLU A 689 9.67 5.15 -43.48
CA GLU A 689 11.06 5.28 -43.99
C GLU A 689 11.95 4.06 -43.68
N ALA A 690 11.71 3.36 -42.57
CA ALA A 690 12.50 2.19 -42.22
C ALA A 690 12.40 1.09 -43.30
N GLU A 691 13.52 0.53 -43.72
CA GLU A 691 13.59 -0.63 -44.61
C GLU A 691 13.75 -1.92 -43.82
N THR A 692 14.45 -1.83 -42.68
CA THR A 692 14.74 -2.96 -41.78
C THR A 692 14.11 -2.79 -40.40
N LEU A 693 13.92 -3.91 -39.70
CA LEU A 693 13.43 -3.93 -38.32
C LEU A 693 14.40 -3.20 -37.37
N ASP A 694 15.71 -3.36 -37.56
CA ASP A 694 16.72 -2.73 -36.71
C ASP A 694 16.72 -1.19 -36.82
N GLU A 695 16.44 -0.65 -37.99
CA GLU A 695 16.22 0.79 -38.17
C GLU A 695 15.00 1.26 -37.36
N ALA A 696 13.85 0.59 -37.49
CA ALA A 696 12.65 0.93 -36.75
C ALA A 696 12.89 0.88 -35.22
N ARG A 697 13.60 -0.15 -34.73
CA ARG A 697 13.95 -0.31 -33.32
C ARG A 697 14.86 0.80 -32.80
N THR A 698 15.81 1.25 -33.63
CA THR A 698 16.78 2.29 -33.26
C THR A 698 16.17 3.69 -33.32
N TRP A 699 15.30 3.95 -34.30
CA TRP A 699 14.76 5.30 -34.54
C TRP A 699 13.57 5.65 -33.64
N LEU A 700 12.77 4.66 -33.22
CA LEU A 700 11.56 4.89 -32.44
C LEU A 700 11.87 5.08 -30.94
N GLY A 701 11.51 6.24 -30.42
CA GLY A 701 11.53 6.52 -28.99
C GLY A 701 10.41 5.79 -28.23
N PRO A 702 10.44 5.75 -26.88
CA PRO A 702 9.48 4.98 -26.09
C PRO A 702 8.00 5.32 -26.33
N LYS A 703 7.68 6.60 -26.49
CA LYS A 703 6.30 7.05 -26.78
C LYS A 703 5.85 6.72 -28.20
N GLU A 704 6.77 6.80 -29.15
CA GLU A 704 6.52 6.48 -30.56
C GLU A 704 6.29 4.98 -30.74
N ARG A 705 7.05 4.14 -30.02
CA ARG A 705 6.81 2.68 -29.94
C ARG A 705 5.41 2.39 -29.42
N MET A 706 4.99 3.04 -28.33
CA MET A 706 3.62 2.89 -27.83
C MET A 706 2.58 3.37 -28.85
N ALA A 707 2.83 4.48 -29.55
CA ALA A 707 1.91 4.98 -30.57
C ALA A 707 1.77 4.02 -31.76
N LEU A 708 2.87 3.36 -32.17
CA LEU A 708 2.87 2.31 -33.19
C LEU A 708 1.99 1.13 -32.77
N LEU A 709 2.15 0.64 -31.54
CA LEU A 709 1.39 -0.52 -31.06
C LEU A 709 -0.13 -0.28 -31.02
N HIS A 710 -0.57 0.98 -30.92
CA HIS A 710 -2.00 1.30 -30.97
C HIS A 710 -2.58 1.43 -32.38
N ASP A 711 -1.75 1.30 -33.43
CA ASP A 711 -2.14 1.57 -34.81
C ASP A 711 -1.99 0.33 -35.70
N ARG A 712 -3.13 -0.15 -36.20
CA ARG A 712 -3.22 -1.35 -37.04
C ARG A 712 -2.44 -1.22 -38.36
N ALA A 713 -2.38 -0.02 -38.95
CA ALA A 713 -1.66 0.19 -40.20
C ALA A 713 -0.15 0.24 -39.98
N LEU A 714 0.30 0.82 -38.86
CA LEU A 714 1.72 0.82 -38.52
C LEU A 714 2.22 -0.58 -38.15
N LEU A 715 1.39 -1.39 -37.47
CA LEU A 715 1.69 -2.80 -37.21
C LEU A 715 1.82 -3.63 -38.50
N ASP A 716 0.91 -3.42 -39.46
CA ASP A 716 0.97 -4.07 -40.77
C ASP A 716 2.23 -3.64 -41.56
N ARG A 717 2.66 -2.37 -41.44
CA ARG A 717 3.93 -1.91 -42.01
C ARG A 717 5.13 -2.56 -41.32
N LEU A 718 5.13 -2.64 -39.99
CA LEU A 718 6.18 -3.28 -39.19
C LEU A 718 6.39 -4.73 -39.62
N ALA A 719 5.30 -5.50 -39.79
CA ALA A 719 5.34 -6.89 -40.21
C ALA A 719 5.96 -7.12 -41.61
N ARG A 720 6.02 -6.08 -42.46
CA ARG A 720 6.62 -6.13 -43.80
C ARG A 720 8.08 -5.65 -43.86
N LEU A 721 8.67 -5.20 -42.75
CA LEU A 721 10.08 -4.80 -42.73
C LEU A 721 10.99 -6.01 -42.94
N ALA A 722 12.15 -5.80 -43.58
CA ALA A 722 13.19 -6.81 -43.62
C ALA A 722 13.70 -7.09 -42.19
N PRO A 723 13.99 -8.36 -41.84
CA PRO A 723 14.50 -8.71 -40.52
C PRO A 723 15.80 -8.01 -40.17
#